data_AF-A0A926XV03-F1
#
_entry.id   AF-A0A926XV03-F1
#
_cell.length_a   1.000
_cell.length_b   1.000
_cell.length_c   1.000
_cell.angle_alpha   90.00
_cell.angle_beta   90.00
_cell.angle_gamma   90.00
#
_symmetry.space_group_name_H-M   'P 1'
#
loop_
_entity.id
_entity.type
_entity.pdbx_description
1 polymer ?
#
loop_
_entity_poly.entity_id
_entity_poly.type
_entity_poly.pdbx_seq_one_letter_code
_entity_poly.pdbx_strand_id
1 'polypeptide(L)'
;MIAITNDNGLTLQLSPGQNLVTEQATSWLSDDELPGEFSYPIDAPLNDNNKRFVEHSYRPDAAQPRSEMAVTVRMQGVLYRRATFNFRVEGGKLNGFLKIDASEFYDKIRKMSLLEALPDSINLGDSLTKPLAAQLETIAKLPPSYFPCTFFPIRNPAFLEESFGSDKLPTFVRNDYVNAWEKRPDGSIGFMVDSPTKSGYLICPQFYLSYVLERIMTLAGYTIESDWLSNPETQRLVVENLTAMNVFTPNVLVPSTLLGHRITAGQCLPDMSVSDFLKAIKGRYGLMFSYNANSRVCTIAQFKRTVALGPAIDLTPYQVGAYSTGERENKGYTIREFIDEQDELYKDEQGRTIGQSVEIIGKGTLDIVLRVGTSQLAYEPSRLSTGAFWLISTVRQAGNVLDASYSASDRYPDKEGKRRSTIGLKLLSYRGMTTDSKNNAYPLGTPDIRNGQQQVVGQESLGLSGQNGAWQKALRDYYYFRDQTLPIVQNLLLPVGVLAQLPLYRSVSLTLDDFILRSYLIKQIRAEMPGLSGLAKVRLEALSLPPGLDLSAGVETPLVWLELIQAQSGEGSYKDEAAQTDGLYVTTSLTIKAWTTATRTQAIPVTNLPVTIRLKKTYNSTTNDPPQPYKEYVLQYLANGSVSVIEPALLTFRLFQKTGQPEDYYDQTAALDPGDGYNIIA
;
A
#
# COMPACT_ATOMS: atom_id res chain seq x y z
N MET A 1 -2.81 9.98 45.30
CA MET A 1 -4.23 10.27 44.98
C MET A 1 -4.36 10.53 43.48
N ILE A 2 -5.40 10.01 42.83
CA ILE A 2 -5.73 10.39 41.46
C ILE A 2 -6.53 11.69 41.47
N ALA A 3 -6.30 12.52 40.47
CA ALA A 3 -7.19 13.62 40.15
C ALA A 3 -7.52 13.50 38.66
N ILE A 4 -8.80 13.32 38.36
CA ILE A 4 -9.34 13.48 37.01
C ILE A 4 -9.90 14.89 36.97
N THR A 5 -9.25 15.78 36.23
CA THR A 5 -9.55 17.20 36.22
C THR A 5 -10.01 17.63 34.84
N ASN A 6 -11.16 18.31 34.75
CA ASN A 6 -11.65 18.86 33.49
C ASN A 6 -10.93 20.17 33.13
N ASP A 7 -11.27 20.77 31.98
CA ASP A 7 -10.65 22.01 31.51
C ASP A 7 -10.95 23.23 32.42
N ASN A 8 -12.02 23.18 33.21
CA ASN A 8 -12.36 24.21 34.20
C ASN A 8 -11.61 24.05 35.54
N GLY A 9 -10.71 23.08 35.65
CA GLY A 9 -9.97 22.81 36.89
C GLY A 9 -10.78 22.07 37.97
N LEU A 10 -12.02 21.65 37.68
CA LEU A 10 -12.81 20.85 38.60
C LEU A 10 -12.31 19.41 38.61
N THR A 11 -12.23 18.81 39.79
CA THR A 11 -11.79 17.42 39.94
C THR A 11 -12.99 16.52 40.21
N LEU A 12 -13.07 15.40 39.48
CA LEU A 12 -14.10 14.39 39.66
C LEU A 12 -13.96 13.73 41.04
N GLN A 13 -15.02 13.80 41.84
CA GLN A 13 -15.07 13.14 43.13
C GLN A 13 -15.46 11.67 42.92
N LEU A 14 -14.50 10.78 43.06
CA LEU A 14 -14.66 9.34 42.92
C LEU A 14 -15.27 8.70 44.18
N SER A 15 -15.86 7.52 44.03
CA SER A 15 -16.36 6.76 45.19
C SER A 15 -15.19 6.29 46.08
N PRO A 16 -15.35 6.27 47.43
CA PRO A 16 -14.29 5.78 48.31
C PRO A 16 -13.86 4.36 47.95
N GLY A 17 -12.54 4.13 47.86
CA GLY A 17 -11.96 2.81 47.57
C GLY A 17 -11.94 2.41 46.09
N GLN A 18 -12.40 3.27 45.18
CA GLN A 18 -12.33 3.00 43.75
C GLN A 18 -10.88 2.92 43.26
N ASN A 19 -10.55 1.82 42.57
CA ASN A 19 -9.25 1.61 41.94
C ASN A 19 -9.39 1.78 40.42
N LEU A 20 -8.72 2.79 39.86
CA LEU A 20 -8.61 2.97 38.42
C LEU A 20 -7.52 2.05 37.88
N VAL A 21 -7.92 1.16 36.99
CA VAL A 21 -6.98 0.38 36.19
C VAL A 21 -6.94 0.97 34.79
N THR A 22 -5.74 1.23 34.28
CA THR A 22 -5.52 1.68 32.91
C THR A 22 -4.85 0.58 32.11
N GLU A 23 -5.30 0.40 30.87
CA GLU A 23 -4.83 -0.64 29.97
C GLU A 23 -4.29 0.00 28.69
N GLN A 24 -3.02 -0.27 28.39
CA GLN A 24 -2.36 0.17 27.17
C GLN A 24 -1.82 -1.04 26.44
N ALA A 25 -2.23 -1.25 25.20
CA ALA A 25 -1.82 -2.40 24.40
C ALA A 25 -1.08 -1.95 23.15
N THR A 26 -0.10 -2.74 22.73
CA THR A 26 0.51 -2.65 21.41
C THR A 26 -0.03 -3.75 20.52
N SER A 27 0.07 -3.53 19.23
CA SER A 27 -0.48 -4.44 18.22
C SER A 27 0.62 -5.14 17.43
N TRP A 28 1.60 -5.74 18.12
CA TRP A 28 2.71 -6.49 17.50
C TRP A 28 2.29 -7.83 16.89
N LEU A 29 1.16 -8.40 17.33
CA LEU A 29 0.74 -9.76 16.95
C LEU A 29 -0.49 -9.79 16.04
N SER A 30 -1.13 -8.65 15.78
CA SER A 30 -2.35 -8.55 14.99
C SER A 30 -2.17 -7.56 13.86
N ASP A 31 -2.47 -7.94 12.62
CA ASP A 31 -2.44 -7.02 11.48
C ASP A 31 -3.79 -6.27 11.32
N ASP A 32 -4.86 -6.94 11.75
CA ASP A 32 -6.26 -6.49 11.59
C ASP A 32 -6.76 -5.58 12.72
N GLU A 33 -5.96 -5.39 13.75
CA GLU A 33 -6.32 -4.55 14.88
C GLU A 33 -5.35 -3.38 15.01
N LEU A 34 -5.96 -2.24 15.28
CA LEU A 34 -5.29 -1.03 15.69
C LEU A 34 -5.38 -0.98 17.23
N PRO A 35 -4.30 -0.63 17.94
CA PRO A 35 -4.22 -0.82 19.40
C PRO A 35 -5.28 -0.01 20.13
N GLY A 36 -6.16 -0.64 20.91
CA GLY A 36 -7.09 0.06 21.79
C GLY A 36 -6.46 0.36 23.15
N GLU A 37 -6.68 1.56 23.68
CA GLU A 37 -6.25 1.93 25.03
C GLU A 37 -7.42 2.51 25.83
N PHE A 38 -7.76 1.87 26.94
CA PHE A 38 -8.94 2.21 27.74
C PHE A 38 -8.65 2.10 29.23
N SER A 39 -9.43 2.83 30.03
CA SER A 39 -9.56 2.52 31.45
C SER A 39 -10.72 1.57 31.71
N TYR A 40 -10.62 0.85 32.82
CA TYR A 40 -11.77 0.15 33.38
C TYR A 40 -12.83 1.17 33.86
N PRO A 41 -14.09 0.73 34.08
CA PRO A 41 -15.19 1.62 34.42
C PRO A 41 -14.94 2.50 35.66
N ILE A 42 -15.45 3.72 35.60
CA ILE A 42 -15.34 4.75 36.61
C ILE A 42 -16.73 5.05 37.17
N ASP A 43 -16.93 4.83 38.47
CA ASP A 43 -18.19 5.11 39.16
C ASP A 43 -18.05 6.27 40.16
N ALA A 44 -18.70 7.39 39.84
CA ALA A 44 -18.71 8.58 40.68
C ALA A 44 -20.15 8.92 41.15
N PRO A 45 -20.36 9.34 42.41
CA PRO A 45 -21.67 9.82 42.86
C PRO A 45 -22.07 11.09 42.10
N LEU A 46 -23.34 11.24 41.73
CA LEU A 46 -23.83 12.46 41.08
C LEU A 46 -24.13 13.58 42.11
N ASN A 47 -23.12 13.97 42.88
CA ASN A 47 -23.20 15.09 43.81
C ASN A 47 -23.03 16.43 43.10
N ASP A 48 -23.24 17.55 43.80
CA ASP A 48 -23.21 18.88 43.17
C ASP A 48 -21.85 19.24 42.55
N ASN A 49 -20.74 18.74 43.11
CA ASN A 49 -19.43 18.90 42.49
C ASN A 49 -19.36 18.18 41.14
N ASN A 50 -19.77 16.91 41.10
CA ASN A 50 -19.69 16.11 39.88
C ASN A 50 -20.69 16.56 38.82
N LYS A 51 -21.85 17.09 39.22
CA LYS A 51 -22.78 17.74 38.29
C LYS A 51 -22.13 18.95 37.60
N ARG A 52 -21.38 19.77 38.35
CA ARG A 52 -20.61 20.90 37.80
C ARG A 52 -19.41 20.42 36.98
N PHE A 53 -18.75 19.34 37.40
CA PHE A 53 -17.65 18.73 36.66
C PHE A 53 -18.06 18.36 35.24
N VAL A 54 -19.23 17.73 35.07
CA VAL A 54 -19.79 17.43 33.74
C VAL A 54 -20.65 18.57 33.17
N GLU A 55 -20.56 19.78 33.73
CA GLU A 55 -21.27 20.97 33.23
C GLU A 55 -22.78 20.79 33.07
N HIS A 56 -23.39 19.90 33.84
CA HIS A 56 -24.78 19.48 33.68
C HIS A 56 -25.14 18.98 32.26
N SER A 57 -24.16 18.58 31.44
CA SER A 57 -24.35 18.19 30.03
C SER A 57 -25.12 16.87 29.85
N TYR A 58 -25.32 16.10 30.91
CA TYR A 58 -26.12 14.88 30.89
C TYR A 58 -27.63 15.13 30.92
N ARG A 59 -28.06 16.37 31.22
CA ARG A 59 -29.48 16.65 31.39
C ARG A 59 -30.18 16.70 30.04
N PRO A 60 -31.40 16.15 29.89
CA PRO A 60 -32.16 16.23 28.65
C PRO A 60 -32.48 17.66 28.19
N ASP A 61 -32.56 18.61 29.14
CA ASP A 61 -32.83 20.03 28.91
C ASP A 61 -31.56 20.87 28.67
N ALA A 62 -30.38 20.26 28.64
CA ALA A 62 -29.13 20.98 28.33
C ALA A 62 -29.14 21.45 26.87
N ALA A 63 -28.68 22.68 26.63
CA ALA A 63 -28.59 23.25 25.29
C ALA A 63 -27.72 22.42 24.33
N GLN A 64 -26.70 21.73 24.88
CA GLN A 64 -25.87 20.78 24.16
C GLN A 64 -25.62 19.56 25.05
N PRO A 65 -26.49 18.53 24.98
CA PRO A 65 -26.28 17.31 25.73
C PRO A 65 -24.99 16.63 25.25
N ARG A 66 -24.09 16.31 26.18
CA ARG A 66 -22.82 15.63 25.88
C ARG A 66 -22.58 14.54 26.91
N SER A 67 -22.10 13.41 26.43
CA SER A 67 -21.66 12.26 27.23
C SER A 67 -20.14 12.07 27.18
N GLU A 68 -19.41 13.08 26.73
CA GLU A 68 -17.95 13.05 26.62
C GLU A 68 -17.33 14.42 26.87
N MET A 69 -16.14 14.42 27.47
CA MET A 69 -15.37 15.64 27.71
C MET A 69 -13.87 15.36 27.82
N ALA A 70 -13.05 16.36 27.50
CA ALA A 70 -11.60 16.28 27.71
C ALA A 70 -11.28 16.37 29.20
N VAL A 71 -10.34 15.53 29.66
CA VAL A 71 -9.86 15.52 31.04
C VAL A 71 -8.35 15.29 31.09
N THR A 72 -7.75 15.70 32.20
CA THR A 72 -6.38 15.36 32.56
C THR A 72 -6.39 14.40 33.74
N VAL A 73 -5.61 13.34 33.63
CA VAL A 73 -5.42 12.34 34.68
C VAL A 73 -4.08 12.61 35.33
N ARG A 74 -4.11 13.03 36.60
CA ARG A 74 -2.93 13.19 37.43
C ARG A 74 -2.88 12.08 38.47
N MET A 75 -1.72 11.47 38.63
CA MET A 75 -1.45 10.45 39.64
C MET A 75 -0.37 10.98 40.59
N GLN A 76 -0.73 11.18 41.86
CA GLN A 76 0.16 11.80 42.86
C GLN A 76 0.71 13.17 42.42
N GLY A 77 -0.14 13.99 41.80
CA GLY A 77 0.25 15.31 41.30
C GLY A 77 1.02 15.32 39.98
N VAL A 78 1.53 14.16 39.52
CA VAL A 78 2.20 14.03 38.23
C VAL A 78 1.17 13.81 37.13
N LEU A 79 1.29 14.54 36.01
CA LEU A 79 0.46 14.32 34.83
C LEU A 79 0.77 12.93 34.26
N TYR A 80 -0.22 12.04 34.31
CA TYR A 80 -0.12 10.73 33.69
C TYR A 80 -0.51 10.83 32.21
N ARG A 81 -1.77 11.19 31.93
CA ARG A 81 -2.31 11.27 30.57
C ARG A 81 -3.39 12.34 30.41
N ARG A 82 -3.49 12.89 29.21
CA ARG A 82 -4.69 13.54 28.68
C ARG A 82 -5.61 12.46 28.11
N ALA A 83 -6.89 12.54 28.43
CA ALA A 83 -7.86 11.51 28.05
C ALA A 83 -9.21 12.16 27.69
N THR A 84 -10.06 11.40 27.03
CA THR A 84 -11.48 11.75 26.89
C THR A 84 -12.28 10.92 27.88
N PHE A 85 -12.98 11.58 28.79
CA PHE A 85 -13.88 10.93 29.73
C PHE A 85 -15.25 10.78 29.10
N ASN A 86 -15.64 9.55 28.79
CA ASN A 86 -16.98 9.22 28.31
C ASN A 86 -17.82 8.78 29.51
N PHE A 87 -19.01 9.34 29.70
CA PHE A 87 -19.83 9.09 30.87
C PHE A 87 -21.32 9.03 30.55
N ARG A 88 -22.05 8.31 31.40
CA ARG A 88 -23.50 8.24 31.43
C ARG A 88 -23.98 8.41 32.85
N VAL A 89 -25.14 9.02 33.01
CA VAL A 89 -25.82 9.12 34.31
C VAL A 89 -26.90 8.07 34.41
N GLU A 90 -26.81 7.22 35.43
CA GLU A 90 -27.77 6.14 35.70
C GLU A 90 -27.93 5.96 37.21
N GLY A 91 -29.18 5.93 37.70
CA GLY A 91 -29.47 5.69 39.12
C GLY A 91 -28.82 6.69 40.09
N GLY A 92 -28.65 7.96 39.68
CA GLY A 92 -27.98 8.99 40.51
C GLY A 92 -26.45 8.80 40.62
N LYS A 93 -25.87 7.98 39.74
CA LYS A 93 -24.43 7.79 39.61
C LYS A 93 -23.98 8.20 38.22
N LEU A 94 -22.72 8.58 38.14
CA LEU A 94 -22.02 8.85 36.90
C LEU A 94 -21.10 7.65 36.66
N ASN A 95 -21.43 6.88 35.63
CA ASN A 95 -20.68 5.71 35.19
C ASN A 95 -19.97 6.06 33.90
N GLY A 96 -18.66 5.89 33.82
CA GLY A 96 -17.89 6.28 32.66
C GLY A 96 -16.62 5.47 32.45
N PHE A 97 -15.81 5.85 31.48
CA PHE A 97 -14.49 5.31 31.25
C PHE A 97 -13.62 6.37 30.56
N LEU A 98 -12.30 6.19 30.65
CA LEU A 98 -11.33 7.07 30.00
C LEU A 98 -10.86 6.42 28.71
N LYS A 99 -10.93 7.18 27.63
CA LYS A 99 -10.28 6.88 26.36
C LYS A 99 -8.90 7.53 26.39
N ILE A 100 -7.86 6.71 26.27
CA ILE A 100 -6.46 7.13 26.41
C ILE A 100 -5.78 7.01 25.04
N ASP A 101 -4.81 7.88 24.76
CA ASP A 101 -3.87 7.81 23.65
C ASP A 101 -4.53 7.43 22.30
N ALA A 102 -4.38 6.17 21.86
CA ALA A 102 -4.85 5.71 20.56
C ALA A 102 -6.39 5.73 20.41
N SER A 103 -7.14 5.57 21.50
CA SER A 103 -8.61 5.55 21.45
C SER A 103 -9.21 6.89 21.04
N GLU A 104 -8.59 8.02 21.42
CA GLU A 104 -9.05 9.35 20.99
C GLU A 104 -8.87 9.54 19.48
N PHE A 105 -7.78 9.00 18.93
CA PHE A 105 -7.49 9.03 17.51
C PHE A 105 -8.53 8.21 16.71
N TYR A 106 -8.83 6.98 17.13
CA TYR A 106 -9.74 6.11 16.38
C TYR A 106 -11.18 6.57 16.35
N ASP A 107 -11.68 7.20 17.42
CA ASP A 107 -13.06 7.71 17.43
C ASP A 107 -13.29 8.72 16.32
N LYS A 108 -12.27 9.53 15.99
CA LYS A 108 -12.35 10.53 14.94
C LYS A 108 -12.33 9.89 13.56
N ILE A 109 -11.40 8.98 13.29
CA ILE A 109 -11.10 8.58 11.91
C ILE A 109 -11.62 7.21 11.50
N ARG A 110 -11.96 6.31 12.44
CA ARG A 110 -12.21 4.88 12.14
C ARG A 110 -13.32 4.70 11.10
N LYS A 111 -14.34 5.55 11.13
CA LYS A 111 -15.50 5.50 10.23
C LYS A 111 -15.36 6.41 9.00
N MET A 112 -14.33 7.26 8.96
CA MET A 112 -14.10 8.14 7.82
C MET A 112 -13.54 7.32 6.66
N SER A 113 -14.04 7.59 5.46
CA SER A 113 -13.41 7.16 4.22
C SER A 113 -12.14 7.98 3.94
N LEU A 114 -11.23 7.44 3.13
CA LEU A 114 -10.09 8.23 2.61
C LEU A 114 -10.55 9.46 1.82
N LEU A 115 -11.70 9.36 1.15
CA LEU A 115 -12.29 10.48 0.40
C LEU A 115 -12.63 11.66 1.32
N GLU A 116 -13.30 11.39 2.44
CA GLU A 116 -13.70 12.39 3.43
C GLU A 116 -12.50 12.94 4.23
N ALA A 117 -11.53 12.07 4.53
CA ALA A 117 -10.37 12.43 5.35
C ALA A 117 -9.36 13.32 4.62
N LEU A 118 -9.36 13.35 3.28
CA LEU A 118 -8.44 14.15 2.48
C LEU A 118 -9.19 15.05 1.47
N PRO A 119 -9.96 16.05 1.95
CA PRO A 119 -10.72 16.96 1.09
C PRO A 119 -9.87 18.05 0.43
N ASP A 120 -8.59 18.13 0.78
CA ASP A 120 -7.68 19.18 0.34
C ASP A 120 -7.58 19.23 -1.19
N SER A 121 -7.85 20.42 -1.74
CA SER A 121 -7.67 20.72 -3.16
C SER A 121 -6.24 21.24 -3.39
N ILE A 122 -5.49 20.54 -4.22
CA ILE A 122 -4.11 20.87 -4.58
C ILE A 122 -4.11 21.51 -5.95
N ASN A 123 -3.53 22.71 -6.02
CA ASN A 123 -3.39 23.44 -7.26
C ASN A 123 -2.15 22.96 -8.03
N LEU A 124 -2.33 22.52 -9.26
CA LEU A 124 -1.28 22.19 -10.23
C LEU A 124 -0.88 23.43 -11.07
N GLY A 125 -1.03 24.64 -10.54
CA GLY A 125 -0.66 25.88 -11.21
C GLY A 125 -1.76 26.48 -12.09
N ASP A 126 -1.52 27.72 -12.51
CA ASP A 126 -2.40 28.45 -13.42
C ASP A 126 -1.99 28.17 -14.87
N SER A 127 -2.95 27.83 -15.73
CA SER A 127 -2.61 27.51 -17.12
C SER A 127 -2.14 28.75 -17.91
N LEU A 128 -2.38 29.96 -17.39
CA LEU A 128 -2.02 31.23 -18.04
C LEU A 128 -0.51 31.40 -18.16
N THR A 129 0.25 30.91 -17.18
CA THR A 129 1.71 31.08 -17.15
C THR A 129 2.45 29.83 -17.62
N LYS A 130 1.90 28.64 -17.36
CA LYS A 130 2.50 27.36 -17.75
C LYS A 130 1.43 26.37 -18.23
N PRO A 131 1.57 25.80 -19.44
CA PRO A 131 0.71 24.70 -19.87
C PRO A 131 0.77 23.53 -18.87
N LEU A 132 -0.37 22.86 -18.64
CA LEU A 132 -0.47 21.73 -17.71
C LEU A 132 0.65 20.70 -17.93
N ALA A 133 0.89 20.31 -19.19
CA ALA A 133 1.95 19.35 -19.55
C ALA A 133 3.34 19.74 -19.02
N ALA A 134 3.69 21.03 -19.07
CA ALA A 134 4.96 21.54 -18.55
C ALA A 134 4.98 21.55 -17.01
N GLN A 135 3.84 21.78 -16.36
CA GLN A 135 3.75 21.64 -14.91
C GLN A 135 3.89 20.18 -14.47
N LEU A 136 3.18 19.26 -15.11
CA LEU A 136 3.28 17.82 -14.80
C LEU A 136 4.74 17.35 -14.91
N GLU A 137 5.44 17.82 -15.95
CA GLU A 137 6.86 17.57 -16.15
C GLU A 137 7.74 18.19 -15.06
N THR A 138 7.42 19.42 -14.63
CA THR A 138 8.11 20.08 -13.51
C THR A 138 7.95 19.25 -12.24
N ILE A 139 6.73 18.80 -11.93
CA ILE A 139 6.43 17.99 -10.75
C ILE A 139 7.16 16.66 -10.79
N ALA A 140 7.15 15.97 -11.93
CA ALA A 140 7.88 14.71 -12.10
C ALA A 140 9.40 14.87 -11.89
N LYS A 141 9.97 16.03 -12.23
CA LYS A 141 11.40 16.31 -12.01
C LYS A 141 11.76 16.67 -10.57
N LEU A 142 10.78 16.96 -9.71
CA LEU A 142 11.05 17.27 -8.30
C LEU A 142 11.57 16.04 -7.54
N PRO A 143 12.35 16.24 -6.47
CA PRO A 143 12.70 15.16 -5.55
C PRO A 143 11.43 14.47 -5.01
N PRO A 144 11.47 13.15 -4.75
CA PRO A 144 10.36 12.43 -4.13
C PRO A 144 9.85 13.11 -2.86
N SER A 145 8.53 13.07 -2.65
CA SER A 145 7.81 13.73 -1.56
C SER A 145 7.89 15.26 -1.47
N TYR A 146 8.59 15.93 -2.38
CA TYR A 146 8.64 17.40 -2.37
C TYR A 146 7.29 18.04 -2.75
N PHE A 147 6.54 17.37 -3.64
CA PHE A 147 5.16 17.70 -3.96
C PHE A 147 4.25 16.57 -3.47
N PRO A 148 2.98 16.81 -3.08
CA PRO A 148 2.09 15.76 -2.53
C PRO A 148 1.86 14.55 -3.44
N CYS A 149 2.02 14.71 -4.75
CA CYS A 149 1.87 13.67 -5.74
C CYS A 149 2.92 13.79 -6.85
N THR A 150 2.99 12.78 -7.70
CA THR A 150 3.82 12.77 -8.91
C THR A 150 3.05 12.15 -10.07
N PHE A 151 3.68 12.13 -11.24
CA PHE A 151 3.14 11.61 -12.48
C PHE A 151 4.19 10.75 -13.17
N PHE A 152 3.78 9.60 -13.66
CA PHE A 152 4.56 8.71 -14.51
C PHE A 152 3.61 7.88 -15.35
N PRO A 153 4.05 7.44 -16.55
CA PRO A 153 3.21 6.64 -17.43
C PRO A 153 2.90 5.28 -16.79
N ILE A 154 1.64 4.86 -16.89
CA ILE A 154 1.17 3.53 -16.53
C ILE A 154 0.44 2.98 -17.77
N ARG A 155 0.83 1.78 -18.21
CA ARG A 155 0.13 1.11 -19.30
C ARG A 155 -1.17 0.53 -18.77
N ASN A 156 -2.30 1.06 -19.23
CA ASN A 156 -3.63 0.57 -18.94
C ASN A 156 -4.56 0.66 -20.18
N PRO A 157 -4.51 -0.32 -21.09
CA PRO A 157 -5.35 -0.33 -22.29
C PRO A 157 -6.85 -0.46 -21.97
N ALA A 158 -7.20 -0.99 -20.80
CA ALA A 158 -8.57 -1.20 -20.35
C ALA A 158 -9.13 -0.03 -19.50
N PHE A 159 -8.41 1.10 -19.43
CA PHE A 159 -8.82 2.23 -18.60
C PHE A 159 -10.24 2.71 -18.96
N LEU A 160 -10.48 2.98 -20.24
CA LEU A 160 -11.79 3.29 -20.80
C LEU A 160 -12.37 2.05 -21.48
N GLU A 161 -13.70 1.89 -21.43
CA GLU A 161 -14.39 0.81 -22.12
C GLU A 161 -14.06 0.81 -23.62
N GLU A 162 -13.92 -0.37 -24.22
CA GLU A 162 -13.50 -0.52 -25.63
C GLU A 162 -14.46 0.17 -26.61
N SER A 163 -15.76 0.22 -26.26
CA SER A 163 -16.80 0.90 -27.03
C SER A 163 -16.74 2.43 -26.95
N PHE A 164 -15.81 3.01 -26.18
CA PHE A 164 -15.60 4.46 -26.16
C PHE A 164 -14.70 4.87 -27.32
N GLY A 165 -15.26 5.65 -28.26
CA GLY A 165 -14.58 6.07 -29.47
C GLY A 165 -14.90 7.51 -29.88
N SER A 166 -14.52 7.84 -31.12
CA SER A 166 -14.78 9.15 -31.72
C SER A 166 -16.27 9.43 -31.98
N ASP A 167 -17.10 8.39 -31.96
CA ASP A 167 -18.56 8.48 -32.00
C ASP A 167 -19.14 9.13 -30.72
N LYS A 168 -18.55 8.85 -29.56
CA LYS A 168 -18.94 9.45 -28.27
C LYS A 168 -18.22 10.76 -27.99
N LEU A 169 -16.98 10.91 -28.46
CA LEU A 169 -16.18 12.12 -28.31
C LEU A 169 -15.33 12.34 -29.57
N PRO A 170 -15.72 13.21 -30.53
CA PRO A 170 -15.09 13.33 -31.85
C PRO A 170 -13.57 13.50 -31.89
N THR A 171 -12.99 14.13 -30.86
CA THR A 171 -11.55 14.35 -30.74
C THR A 171 -10.79 13.18 -30.11
N PHE A 172 -11.49 12.14 -29.68
CA PHE A 172 -10.92 11.05 -28.89
C PHE A 172 -10.01 10.18 -29.73
N VAL A 173 -8.78 10.02 -29.24
CA VAL A 173 -7.81 9.06 -29.73
C VAL A 173 -7.46 8.15 -28.57
N ARG A 174 -7.79 6.87 -28.70
CA ARG A 174 -7.49 5.88 -27.67
C ARG A 174 -5.98 5.87 -27.39
N ASN A 175 -5.63 5.92 -26.10
CA ASN A 175 -4.27 5.78 -25.64
C ASN A 175 -4.21 4.66 -24.60
N ASP A 176 -3.25 3.75 -24.77
CA ASP A 176 -3.03 2.64 -23.83
C ASP A 176 -2.31 3.09 -22.56
N TYR A 177 -1.88 4.35 -22.47
CA TYR A 177 -1.14 4.87 -21.33
C TYR A 177 -1.90 5.99 -20.63
N VAL A 178 -2.02 5.84 -19.33
CA VAL A 178 -2.35 6.93 -18.41
C VAL A 178 -1.08 7.74 -18.16
N ASN A 179 -1.20 9.06 -18.02
CA ASN A 179 -0.07 9.98 -17.91
C ASN A 179 0.94 9.77 -19.06
N ALA A 180 0.44 9.64 -20.28
CA ALA A 180 1.25 9.29 -21.44
C ALA A 180 2.47 10.23 -21.59
N TRP A 181 3.66 9.64 -21.69
CA TRP A 181 4.94 10.33 -21.84
C TRP A 181 5.53 9.99 -23.21
N GLU A 182 5.48 10.94 -24.14
CA GLU A 182 5.72 10.69 -25.57
C GLU A 182 6.50 11.84 -26.22
N LYS A 183 6.93 11.62 -27.46
CA LYS A 183 7.47 12.69 -28.30
C LYS A 183 6.33 13.56 -28.83
N ARG A 184 6.35 14.84 -28.46
CA ARG A 184 5.40 15.87 -28.90
C ARG A 184 5.66 16.28 -30.37
N PRO A 185 4.69 16.96 -31.02
CA PRO A 185 4.85 17.41 -32.41
C PRO A 185 6.05 18.33 -32.66
N ASP A 186 6.48 19.09 -31.65
CA ASP A 186 7.67 19.96 -31.69
C ASP A 186 8.99 19.18 -31.53
N GLY A 187 8.93 17.86 -31.36
CA GLY A 187 10.06 16.97 -31.15
C GLY A 187 10.53 16.88 -29.71
N SER A 188 10.00 17.69 -28.79
CA SER A 188 10.27 17.57 -27.36
C SER A 188 9.64 16.30 -26.78
N ILE A 189 10.17 15.80 -25.67
CA ILE A 189 9.61 14.65 -24.96
C ILE A 189 8.94 15.16 -23.69
N GLY A 190 7.72 14.71 -23.42
CA GLY A 190 7.07 14.99 -22.14
C GLY A 190 5.65 14.44 -22.06
N PHE A 191 4.92 14.86 -21.03
CA PHE A 191 3.53 14.48 -20.88
C PHE A 191 2.67 15.00 -22.03
N MET A 192 1.74 14.15 -22.48
CA MET A 192 0.65 14.49 -23.38
C MET A 192 -0.59 14.84 -22.55
N VAL A 193 -1.35 15.83 -22.98
CA VAL A 193 -2.59 16.29 -22.32
C VAL A 193 -3.67 16.51 -23.38
N ASP A 194 -4.93 16.44 -22.96
CA ASP A 194 -6.06 16.75 -23.83
C ASP A 194 -6.00 18.20 -24.34
N SER A 195 -6.49 18.38 -25.55
CA SER A 195 -6.54 19.64 -26.29
C SER A 195 -7.86 19.75 -27.06
N PRO A 196 -8.24 20.94 -27.56
CA PRO A 196 -9.48 21.10 -28.32
C PRO A 196 -9.60 20.23 -29.57
N THR A 197 -8.49 19.72 -30.11
CA THR A 197 -8.45 18.90 -31.32
C THR A 197 -8.11 17.44 -31.06
N LYS A 198 -7.72 17.08 -29.83
CA LYS A 198 -7.27 15.73 -29.50
C LYS A 198 -7.50 15.45 -28.02
N SER A 199 -8.29 14.42 -27.72
CA SER A 199 -8.54 13.91 -26.38
C SER A 199 -8.12 12.44 -26.26
N GLY A 200 -8.12 11.90 -25.04
CA GLY A 200 -7.72 10.54 -24.70
C GLY A 200 -6.42 10.45 -23.88
N TYR A 201 -5.85 11.60 -23.49
CA TYR A 201 -4.66 11.71 -22.66
C TYR A 201 -5.05 11.93 -21.19
N LEU A 202 -5.43 10.84 -20.56
CA LEU A 202 -5.91 10.82 -19.18
C LEU A 202 -4.77 11.06 -18.19
N ILE A 203 -4.99 11.94 -17.21
CA ILE A 203 -4.01 12.31 -16.19
C ILE A 203 -4.45 11.79 -14.82
N CYS A 204 -3.69 10.87 -14.24
CA CYS A 204 -3.94 10.30 -12.90
C CYS A 204 -2.79 10.68 -11.95
N PRO A 205 -3.00 11.58 -10.97
CA PRO A 205 -2.01 11.89 -9.96
C PRO A 205 -1.71 10.69 -9.06
N GLN A 206 -0.43 10.48 -8.73
CA GLN A 206 0.03 9.38 -7.88
C GLN A 206 0.52 9.96 -6.54
N PHE A 207 -0.28 9.81 -5.48
CA PHE A 207 -0.04 10.46 -4.20
C PHE A 207 1.03 9.74 -3.37
N TYR A 208 1.97 10.48 -2.79
CA TYR A 208 2.98 9.88 -1.91
C TYR A 208 2.33 9.33 -0.64
N LEU A 209 2.75 8.13 -0.23
CA LEU A 209 2.25 7.47 0.97
C LEU A 209 2.54 8.29 2.23
N SER A 210 3.72 8.91 2.31
CA SER A 210 4.11 9.82 3.39
C SER A 210 3.11 10.98 3.55
N TYR A 211 2.78 11.65 2.44
CA TYR A 211 1.78 12.71 2.40
C TYR A 211 0.41 12.25 2.92
N VAL A 212 -0.07 11.08 2.46
CA VAL A 212 -1.38 10.55 2.87
C VAL A 212 -1.39 10.27 4.38
N LEU A 213 -0.34 9.64 4.92
CA LEU A 213 -0.21 9.37 6.35
C LEU A 213 -0.16 10.66 7.17
N GLU A 214 0.67 11.63 6.76
CA GLU A 214 0.78 12.93 7.44
C GLU A 214 -0.55 13.67 7.50
N ARG A 215 -1.34 13.66 6.41
CA ARG A 215 -2.66 14.27 6.38
C ARG A 215 -3.67 13.57 7.29
N ILE A 216 -3.70 12.23 7.29
CA ILE A 216 -4.56 11.45 8.20
C ILE A 216 -4.24 11.78 9.66
N MET A 217 -2.95 11.82 10.01
CA MET A 217 -2.53 12.11 11.39
C MET A 217 -2.83 13.56 11.78
N THR A 218 -2.57 14.51 10.87
CA THR A 218 -2.88 15.93 11.07
C THR A 218 -4.38 16.15 11.29
N LEU A 219 -5.24 15.48 10.52
CA LEU A 219 -6.70 15.55 10.66
C LEU A 219 -7.14 15.10 12.07
N ALA A 220 -6.50 14.08 12.63
CA ALA A 220 -6.79 13.61 13.98
C ALA A 220 -6.17 14.50 15.08
N GLY A 221 -5.32 15.48 14.70
CA GLY A 221 -4.61 16.39 15.59
C GLY A 221 -3.27 15.86 16.10
N TYR A 222 -2.61 14.99 15.34
CA TYR A 222 -1.31 14.40 15.66
C TYR A 222 -0.24 14.77 14.64
N THR A 223 1.00 14.95 15.09
CA THR A 223 2.20 14.98 14.24
C THR A 223 2.81 13.59 14.14
N ILE A 224 3.62 13.32 13.11
CA ILE A 224 4.28 12.02 12.93
C ILE A 224 5.76 12.10 13.31
N GLU A 225 6.23 11.10 14.05
CA GLU A 225 7.65 10.79 14.21
C GLU A 225 7.91 9.39 13.67
N SER A 226 8.80 9.24 12.69
CA SER A 226 9.06 7.93 12.10
C SER A 226 10.42 7.84 11.39
N ASP A 227 11.23 6.89 11.83
CA ASP A 227 12.46 6.52 11.11
C ASP A 227 12.14 5.78 9.80
N TRP A 228 11.02 5.06 9.76
CA TRP A 228 10.59 4.36 8.55
C TRP A 228 10.19 5.33 7.46
N LEU A 229 9.42 6.38 7.80
CA LEU A 229 9.12 7.44 6.83
C LEU A 229 10.38 8.21 6.44
N SER A 230 11.37 8.41 7.30
CA SER A 230 12.61 9.10 6.90
C SER A 230 13.50 8.29 5.95
N ASN A 231 13.21 7.00 5.72
CA ASN A 231 13.92 6.18 4.73
C ASN A 231 13.69 6.72 3.30
N PRO A 232 14.76 6.99 2.52
CA PRO A 232 14.63 7.40 1.12
C PRO A 232 13.81 6.47 0.24
N GLU A 233 13.78 5.15 0.50
CA GLU A 233 12.94 4.21 -0.24
C GLU A 233 11.46 4.38 0.11
N THR A 234 11.14 4.59 1.39
CA THR A 234 9.76 4.84 1.85
C THR A 234 9.21 6.16 1.31
N GLN A 235 10.03 7.21 1.24
CA GLN A 235 9.65 8.51 0.66
C GLN A 235 9.35 8.43 -0.84
N ARG A 236 9.69 7.33 -1.51
CA ARG A 236 9.35 7.12 -2.93
C ARG A 236 8.04 6.40 -3.12
N LEU A 237 7.45 5.84 -2.06
CA LEU A 237 6.20 5.09 -2.15
C LEU A 237 5.06 6.02 -2.54
N VAL A 238 4.34 5.63 -3.59
CA VAL A 238 3.13 6.28 -4.05
C VAL A 238 1.99 5.28 -4.05
N VAL A 239 0.77 5.76 -3.77
CA VAL A 239 -0.46 5.02 -3.95
C VAL A 239 -0.81 5.04 -5.43
N GLU A 240 -0.92 3.86 -6.05
CA GLU A 240 -1.34 3.74 -7.43
C GLU A 240 -2.79 4.22 -7.57
N ASN A 241 -3.01 5.16 -8.48
CA ASN A 241 -4.30 5.75 -8.75
C ASN A 241 -4.68 5.59 -10.23
N LEU A 242 -5.90 5.11 -10.47
CA LEU A 242 -6.53 5.02 -11.80
C LEU A 242 -7.78 5.93 -11.91
N THR A 243 -7.83 7.02 -11.14
CA THR A 243 -8.84 8.08 -11.27
C THR A 243 -8.22 9.28 -11.97
N ALA A 244 -8.68 9.54 -13.20
CA ALA A 244 -8.22 10.66 -14.01
C ALA A 244 -8.88 11.97 -13.56
N MET A 245 -8.05 13.00 -13.39
CA MET A 245 -8.50 14.33 -13.00
C MET A 245 -9.23 15.06 -14.14
N ASN A 246 -9.91 16.15 -13.80
CA ASN A 246 -10.46 17.08 -14.79
C ASN A 246 -9.33 17.88 -15.46
N VAL A 247 -9.17 17.74 -16.77
CA VAL A 247 -8.14 18.41 -17.57
C VAL A 247 -8.74 19.56 -18.37
N PHE A 248 -9.94 19.36 -18.92
CA PHE A 248 -10.58 20.31 -19.81
C PHE A 248 -12.04 20.55 -19.40
N THR A 249 -12.44 21.81 -19.22
CA THR A 249 -13.85 22.13 -18.91
C THR A 249 -14.45 23.00 -20.02
N PRO A 250 -15.05 22.40 -21.07
CA PRO A 250 -15.48 23.13 -22.27
C PRO A 250 -16.59 24.16 -22.04
N ASN A 251 -17.31 24.08 -20.91
CA ASN A 251 -18.59 24.77 -20.73
C ASN A 251 -18.61 25.80 -19.58
N VAL A 252 -17.47 26.19 -19.02
CA VAL A 252 -17.42 27.26 -18.02
C VAL A 252 -17.07 28.57 -18.72
N LEU A 253 -17.98 29.55 -18.64
CA LEU A 253 -17.82 30.94 -19.11
C LEU A 253 -16.51 31.60 -18.62
N VAL A 254 -15.99 31.09 -17.51
CA VAL A 254 -14.64 31.34 -17.03
C VAL A 254 -13.79 30.16 -17.48
N PRO A 255 -12.94 30.30 -18.52
CA PRO A 255 -12.12 29.19 -18.96
C PRO A 255 -11.34 28.63 -17.77
N SER A 256 -11.21 27.29 -17.70
CA SER A 256 -10.39 26.59 -16.69
C SER A 256 -8.99 27.19 -16.54
N THR A 257 -8.58 27.92 -17.57
CA THR A 257 -7.35 28.67 -17.59
C THR A 257 -7.17 29.68 -16.47
N LEU A 258 -8.25 30.28 -15.98
CA LEU A 258 -8.24 31.29 -14.92
C LEU A 258 -8.27 30.68 -13.51
N LEU A 259 -8.85 29.49 -13.34
CA LEU A 259 -9.03 28.86 -12.02
C LEU A 259 -7.91 27.87 -11.65
N GLY A 260 -7.07 27.52 -12.64
CA GLY A 260 -5.99 26.55 -12.51
C GLY A 260 -6.50 25.10 -12.49
N HIS A 261 -5.60 24.16 -12.73
CA HIS A 261 -5.93 22.74 -12.63
C HIS A 261 -5.86 22.31 -11.16
N ARG A 262 -6.92 21.66 -10.67
CA ARG A 262 -7.01 21.25 -9.26
C ARG A 262 -7.25 19.76 -9.15
N ILE A 263 -6.65 19.16 -8.13
CA ILE A 263 -6.83 17.75 -7.79
C ILE A 263 -7.25 17.63 -6.32
N THR A 264 -8.10 16.68 -6.01
CA THR A 264 -8.49 16.37 -4.63
C THR A 264 -7.90 15.02 -4.27
N ALA A 265 -7.09 14.97 -3.21
CA ALA A 265 -6.36 13.77 -2.84
C ALA A 265 -7.30 12.58 -2.56
N GLY A 266 -8.36 12.79 -1.78
CA GLY A 266 -9.33 11.75 -1.45
C GLY A 266 -10.01 11.10 -2.68
N GLN A 267 -10.18 11.83 -3.78
CA GLN A 267 -10.76 11.30 -5.04
C GLN A 267 -9.78 10.41 -5.81
N CYS A 268 -8.49 10.51 -5.51
CA CYS A 268 -7.40 9.77 -6.17
C CYS A 268 -6.91 8.58 -5.32
N LEU A 269 -7.57 8.29 -4.19
CA LEU A 269 -7.21 7.18 -3.31
C LEU A 269 -8.24 6.04 -3.40
N PRO A 270 -7.89 4.80 -3.01
CA PRO A 270 -8.81 3.67 -2.96
C PRO A 270 -10.08 3.97 -2.14
N ASP A 271 -11.21 3.38 -2.53
CA ASP A 271 -12.47 3.50 -1.81
C ASP A 271 -12.46 2.59 -0.57
N MET A 272 -11.85 3.07 0.52
CA MET A 272 -11.72 2.34 1.77
C MET A 272 -11.74 3.27 2.99
N SER A 273 -11.96 2.70 4.17
CA SER A 273 -11.88 3.45 5.43
C SER A 273 -10.42 3.79 5.76
N VAL A 274 -10.23 4.90 6.49
CA VAL A 274 -8.91 5.28 7.02
C VAL A 274 -8.33 4.17 7.91
N SER A 275 -9.17 3.51 8.70
CA SER A 275 -8.77 2.37 9.55
C SER A 275 -8.20 1.22 8.72
N ASP A 276 -8.90 0.81 7.66
CA ASP A 276 -8.45 -0.29 6.82
C ASP A 276 -7.18 0.07 6.05
N PHE A 277 -7.05 1.33 5.65
CA PHE A 277 -5.83 1.83 5.02
C PHE A 277 -4.63 1.71 5.96
N LEU A 278 -4.74 2.21 7.19
CA LEU A 278 -3.66 2.13 8.18
C LEU A 278 -3.28 0.68 8.51
N LYS A 279 -4.27 -0.23 8.66
CA LYS A 279 -4.03 -1.67 8.87
C LYS A 279 -3.33 -2.32 7.68
N ALA A 280 -3.70 -1.96 6.46
CA ALA A 280 -3.09 -2.48 5.25
C ALA A 280 -1.61 -2.07 5.17
N ILE A 281 -1.30 -0.79 5.38
CA ILE A 281 0.08 -0.28 5.42
C ILE A 281 0.87 -0.92 6.57
N LYS A 282 0.25 -1.08 7.73
CA LYS A 282 0.83 -1.76 8.90
C LYS A 282 1.29 -3.17 8.56
N GLY A 283 0.37 -3.99 8.03
CA GLY A 283 0.63 -5.38 7.69
C GLY A 283 1.66 -5.53 6.57
N ARG A 284 1.68 -4.60 5.60
CA ARG A 284 2.62 -4.66 4.46
C ARG A 284 4.08 -4.48 4.87
N TYR A 285 4.36 -3.69 5.90
CA TYR A 285 5.73 -3.33 6.28
C TYR A 285 6.11 -3.76 7.70
N GLY A 286 5.25 -4.51 8.40
CA GLY A 286 5.48 -4.92 9.78
C GLY A 286 5.62 -3.72 10.72
N LEU A 287 4.74 -2.72 10.55
CA LEU A 287 4.80 -1.47 11.30
C LEU A 287 4.02 -1.56 12.61
N MET A 288 4.31 -0.60 13.49
CA MET A 288 3.51 -0.31 14.64
C MET A 288 3.24 1.19 14.73
N PHE A 289 2.01 1.52 15.07
CA PHE A 289 1.57 2.89 15.38
C PHE A 289 1.45 3.01 16.90
N SER A 290 2.18 3.95 17.49
CA SER A 290 2.08 4.31 18.91
C SER A 290 1.64 5.76 19.02
N TYR A 291 0.65 6.04 19.86
CA TYR A 291 0.08 7.37 20.00
C TYR A 291 0.38 7.90 21.39
N ASN A 292 0.69 9.20 21.48
CA ASN A 292 0.86 9.89 22.74
C ASN A 292 -0.06 11.11 22.76
N ALA A 293 -1.15 11.04 23.52
CA ALA A 293 -2.13 12.11 23.64
C ALA A 293 -1.58 13.35 24.38
N ASN A 294 -0.53 13.19 25.20
CA ASN A 294 0.09 14.32 25.89
C ASN A 294 0.86 15.21 24.91
N SER A 295 1.72 14.61 24.08
CA SER A 295 2.55 15.32 23.09
C SER A 295 1.86 15.52 21.75
N ARG A 296 0.74 14.82 21.49
CA ARG A 296 0.08 14.76 20.18
C ARG A 296 0.99 14.25 19.08
N VAL A 297 1.80 13.23 19.40
CA VAL A 297 2.71 12.58 18.46
C VAL A 297 2.23 11.15 18.18
N CYS A 298 2.20 10.76 16.91
CA CYS A 298 2.08 9.39 16.44
C CYS A 298 3.48 8.91 16.02
N THR A 299 4.01 7.91 16.73
CA THR A 299 5.27 7.25 16.35
C THR A 299 4.98 6.06 15.46
N ILE A 300 5.56 6.03 14.25
CA ILE A 300 5.49 4.88 13.34
C ILE A 300 6.84 4.18 13.33
N ALA A 301 6.88 2.98 13.91
CA ALA A 301 8.09 2.17 14.03
C ALA A 301 7.99 0.88 13.21
N GLN A 302 9.07 0.48 12.55
CA GLN A 302 9.16 -0.80 11.85
C GLN A 302 9.76 -1.85 12.78
N PHE A 303 9.13 -3.05 12.86
CA PHE A 303 9.56 -4.13 13.75
C PHE A 303 11.08 -4.40 13.70
N LYS A 304 11.62 -4.61 12.50
CA LYS A 304 13.04 -4.92 12.29
C LYS A 304 13.97 -3.85 12.88
N ARG A 305 13.61 -2.57 12.69
CA ARG A 305 14.35 -1.45 13.26
C ARG A 305 14.19 -1.39 14.76
N THR A 306 12.97 -1.54 15.28
CA THR A 306 12.71 -1.56 16.73
C THR A 306 13.56 -2.59 17.48
N VAL A 307 13.71 -3.79 16.92
CA VAL A 307 14.59 -4.82 17.51
C VAL A 307 16.05 -4.40 17.48
N ALA A 308 16.50 -3.73 16.41
CA ALA A 308 17.87 -3.24 16.27
C ALA A 308 18.14 -1.93 17.06
N LEU A 309 17.12 -1.24 17.58
CA LEU A 309 17.23 0.05 18.25
C LEU A 309 17.86 -0.08 19.65
N GLY A 310 19.18 0.09 19.73
CA GLY A 310 19.93 0.48 20.94
C GLY A 310 19.68 -0.36 22.21
N PRO A 311 20.15 0.12 23.38
CA PRO A 311 19.87 -0.56 24.65
C PRO A 311 18.37 -0.47 24.98
N ALA A 312 17.80 -1.62 25.29
CA ALA A 312 16.44 -1.73 25.81
C ALA A 312 16.30 -1.01 27.15
N ILE A 313 15.09 -0.56 27.46
CA ILE A 313 14.80 0.17 28.70
C ILE A 313 14.86 -0.82 29.87
N ASP A 314 15.82 -0.65 30.76
CA ASP A 314 15.99 -1.53 31.91
C ASP A 314 14.87 -1.33 32.94
N LEU A 315 14.02 -2.35 33.08
CA LEU A 315 12.93 -2.40 34.05
C LEU A 315 13.23 -3.33 35.23
N THR A 316 14.42 -3.94 35.26
CA THR A 316 14.84 -4.86 36.33
C THR A 316 14.73 -4.26 37.74
N PRO A 317 15.11 -2.98 37.99
CA PRO A 317 14.97 -2.37 39.31
C PRO A 317 13.54 -2.31 39.85
N TYR A 318 12.54 -2.50 38.99
CA TYR A 318 11.12 -2.38 39.34
C TYR A 318 10.41 -3.74 39.41
N GLN A 319 11.08 -4.86 39.14
CA GLN A 319 10.47 -6.19 39.15
C GLN A 319 10.03 -6.60 40.56
N VAL A 320 8.83 -7.15 40.66
CA VAL A 320 8.29 -7.72 41.91
C VAL A 320 7.61 -9.07 41.67
N GLY A 321 7.83 -10.00 42.59
CA GLY A 321 7.24 -11.34 42.54
C GLY A 321 7.76 -12.19 41.38
N ALA A 322 7.20 -13.39 41.25
CA ALA A 322 7.51 -14.31 40.16
C ALA A 322 6.88 -13.83 38.84
N TYR A 323 7.49 -14.22 37.73
CA TYR A 323 6.91 -14.09 36.40
C TYR A 323 6.12 -15.34 36.02
N SER A 324 5.32 -15.24 34.96
CA SER A 324 4.72 -16.40 34.31
C SER A 324 4.92 -16.34 32.81
N THR A 325 5.12 -17.49 32.18
CA THR A 325 5.22 -17.63 30.71
C THR A 325 3.97 -18.33 30.17
N GLY A 326 3.50 -17.91 28.99
CA GLY A 326 2.55 -18.69 28.20
C GLY A 326 3.25 -19.59 27.17
N GLU A 327 2.46 -20.27 26.36
CA GLU A 327 2.94 -21.13 25.29
C GLU A 327 3.17 -20.37 23.98
N ARG A 328 4.07 -20.88 23.13
CA ARG A 328 4.22 -20.39 21.75
C ARG A 328 3.05 -20.87 20.91
N GLU A 329 2.61 -20.06 19.96
CA GLU A 329 1.61 -20.51 19.01
C GLU A 329 2.18 -21.55 18.03
N ASN A 330 3.41 -21.35 17.50
CA ASN A 330 4.10 -22.28 16.59
C ASN A 330 3.21 -22.80 15.44
N LYS A 331 2.29 -21.96 14.94
CA LYS A 331 1.37 -22.29 13.85
C LYS A 331 2.03 -22.10 12.49
N GLY A 332 3.06 -21.26 12.41
CA GLY A 332 3.61 -20.76 11.16
C GLY A 332 2.61 -19.94 10.34
N TYR A 333 3.14 -19.23 9.36
CA TYR A 333 2.37 -18.35 8.51
C TYR A 333 2.67 -18.63 7.05
N THR A 334 1.62 -18.61 6.23
CA THR A 334 1.68 -18.59 4.77
C THR A 334 1.26 -17.19 4.36
N ILE A 335 2.20 -16.41 3.80
CA ILE A 335 1.96 -15.02 3.41
C ILE A 335 1.74 -14.98 1.91
N ARG A 336 0.62 -14.37 1.51
CA ARG A 336 0.27 -14.12 0.12
C ARG A 336 0.22 -12.64 -0.13
N GLU A 337 0.68 -12.24 -1.30
CA GLU A 337 0.52 -10.88 -1.76
C GLU A 337 -0.97 -10.58 -2.07
N PHE A 338 -1.32 -9.29 -2.14
CA PHE A 338 -2.65 -8.86 -2.54
C PHE A 338 -2.77 -8.91 -4.07
N ILE A 339 -3.88 -9.44 -4.57
CA ILE A 339 -4.28 -9.34 -5.98
C ILE A 339 -5.50 -8.43 -6.06
N ASP A 340 -5.45 -7.43 -6.93
CA ASP A 340 -6.67 -6.73 -7.35
C ASP A 340 -7.41 -7.60 -8.37
N GLU A 341 -8.49 -8.27 -7.94
CA GLU A 341 -9.27 -9.16 -8.80
C GLU A 341 -9.92 -8.45 -10.01
N GLN A 342 -9.95 -7.11 -10.01
CA GLN A 342 -10.42 -6.31 -11.14
C GLN A 342 -9.35 -6.11 -12.22
N ASP A 343 -8.09 -6.43 -11.93
CA ASP A 343 -7.00 -6.36 -12.90
C ASP A 343 -6.91 -7.68 -13.69
N GLU A 344 -7.25 -7.60 -14.97
CA GLU A 344 -7.30 -8.74 -15.88
C GLU A 344 -5.92 -9.37 -16.10
N LEU A 345 -4.82 -8.67 -15.81
CA LEU A 345 -3.47 -9.25 -15.94
C LEU A 345 -3.19 -10.33 -14.90
N TYR A 346 -3.93 -10.37 -13.80
CA TYR A 346 -3.85 -11.47 -12.83
C TYR A 346 -4.81 -12.61 -13.17
N LYS A 347 -5.40 -12.63 -14.36
CA LYS A 347 -6.28 -13.71 -14.83
C LYS A 347 -5.62 -14.48 -15.96
N ASP A 348 -5.80 -15.79 -15.95
CA ASP A 348 -5.45 -16.64 -17.08
C ASP A 348 -6.45 -16.48 -18.25
N GLU A 349 -6.22 -17.18 -19.36
CA GLU A 349 -7.10 -17.14 -20.52
C GLU A 349 -8.55 -17.57 -20.19
N GLN A 350 -8.74 -18.41 -19.16
CA GLN A 350 -10.05 -18.85 -18.68
C GLN A 350 -10.68 -17.90 -17.65
N GLY A 351 -10.01 -16.78 -17.33
CA GLY A 351 -10.47 -15.79 -16.37
C GLY A 351 -10.22 -16.17 -14.91
N ARG A 352 -9.46 -17.24 -14.63
CA ARG A 352 -9.12 -17.66 -13.27
C ARG A 352 -7.95 -16.83 -12.75
N THR A 353 -8.02 -16.42 -11.49
CA THR A 353 -6.94 -15.68 -10.86
C THR A 353 -5.66 -16.53 -10.78
N ILE A 354 -4.56 -16.01 -11.32
CA ILE A 354 -3.23 -16.61 -11.29
C ILE A 354 -2.71 -16.50 -9.86
N GLY A 355 -2.29 -17.64 -9.28
CA GLY A 355 -1.72 -17.67 -7.94
C GLY A 355 -0.44 -16.83 -7.85
N GLN A 356 -0.33 -16.03 -6.79
CA GLN A 356 0.84 -15.20 -6.51
C GLN A 356 1.95 -15.97 -5.78
N SER A 357 3.13 -15.34 -5.70
CA SER A 357 4.22 -15.73 -4.82
C SER A 357 3.69 -15.95 -3.40
N VAL A 358 4.10 -17.07 -2.80
CA VAL A 358 3.74 -17.45 -1.44
C VAL A 358 5.02 -17.60 -0.65
N GLU A 359 5.08 -16.95 0.50
CA GLU A 359 6.20 -17.05 1.42
C GLU A 359 5.74 -17.79 2.69
N ILE A 360 6.48 -18.81 3.09
CA ILE A 360 6.08 -19.68 4.21
C ILE A 360 7.12 -19.60 5.32
N ILE A 361 6.65 -19.48 6.56
CA ILE A 361 7.48 -19.58 7.76
C ILE A 361 6.85 -20.51 8.79
N GLY A 362 7.67 -21.28 9.51
CA GLY A 362 7.18 -22.30 10.45
C GLY A 362 6.37 -23.37 9.72
N LYS A 363 5.21 -23.78 10.28
CA LYS A 363 4.33 -24.79 9.68
C LYS A 363 3.39 -24.25 8.59
N GLY A 364 3.36 -22.93 8.36
CA GLY A 364 2.48 -22.32 7.35
C GLY A 364 0.97 -22.47 7.58
N THR A 365 0.49 -22.74 8.81
CA THR A 365 -0.93 -23.09 9.04
C THR A 365 -1.86 -21.87 8.92
N LEU A 366 -1.39 -20.67 9.28
CA LEU A 366 -2.18 -19.44 9.18
C LEU A 366 -1.93 -18.75 7.83
N ASP A 367 -2.96 -18.69 6.98
CA ASP A 367 -2.91 -17.98 5.71
C ASP A 367 -3.20 -16.49 5.91
N ILE A 368 -2.26 -15.64 5.53
CA ILE A 368 -2.35 -14.19 5.64
C ILE A 368 -2.24 -13.61 4.23
N VAL A 369 -3.33 -13.02 3.76
CA VAL A 369 -3.35 -12.24 2.53
C VAL A 369 -3.08 -10.80 2.88
N LEU A 370 -1.99 -10.25 2.35
CA LEU A 370 -1.69 -8.83 2.50
C LEU A 370 -2.82 -8.00 1.88
N ARG A 371 -3.07 -6.81 2.43
CA ARG A 371 -4.12 -5.89 1.94
C ARG A 371 -3.56 -4.79 1.03
N VAL A 372 -2.28 -4.88 0.70
CA VAL A 372 -1.56 -3.95 -0.17
C VAL A 372 -0.83 -4.76 -1.21
N GLY A 373 -1.14 -4.47 -2.47
CA GLY A 373 -0.50 -5.10 -3.61
C GLY A 373 0.39 -4.14 -4.37
N THR A 374 0.70 -4.57 -5.58
CA THR A 374 1.50 -3.85 -6.55
C THR A 374 0.94 -4.09 -7.94
N SER A 375 1.40 -3.36 -8.95
CA SER A 375 1.13 -3.66 -10.35
C SER A 375 2.09 -4.71 -10.90
N GLN A 376 1.78 -5.23 -12.08
CA GLN A 376 2.76 -5.94 -12.91
C GLN A 376 3.68 -4.95 -13.63
N LEU A 377 4.72 -5.48 -14.26
CA LEU A 377 5.72 -4.72 -15.02
C LEU A 377 5.83 -5.21 -16.44
N ALA A 378 5.94 -4.27 -17.38
CA ALA A 378 6.21 -4.52 -18.79
C ALA A 378 7.61 -4.03 -19.14
N TYR A 379 8.37 -4.85 -19.88
CA TYR A 379 9.54 -4.40 -20.61
C TYR A 379 9.22 -4.43 -22.09
N GLU A 380 8.86 -3.26 -22.64
CA GLU A 380 8.26 -3.16 -23.98
C GLU A 380 8.89 -2.02 -24.78
N PRO A 381 8.67 -1.96 -26.11
CA PRO A 381 9.18 -0.88 -26.94
C PRO A 381 8.76 0.50 -26.42
N SER A 382 9.74 1.37 -26.23
CA SER A 382 9.57 2.76 -25.80
C SER A 382 8.95 3.59 -26.92
N ARG A 383 7.97 4.44 -26.57
CA ARG A 383 7.37 5.41 -27.50
C ARG A 383 8.30 6.60 -27.81
N LEU A 384 9.47 6.67 -27.19
CA LEU A 384 10.40 7.80 -27.31
C LEU A 384 11.33 7.67 -28.52
N SER A 385 11.75 6.44 -28.86
CA SER A 385 12.59 6.19 -30.02
C SER A 385 12.49 4.75 -30.53
N THR A 386 12.65 4.57 -31.85
CA THR A 386 12.57 3.25 -32.50
C THR A 386 13.62 2.30 -31.93
N GLY A 387 13.19 1.12 -31.51
CA GLY A 387 14.06 0.06 -30.96
C GLY A 387 14.61 0.36 -29.56
N ALA A 388 14.16 1.43 -28.89
CA ALA A 388 14.32 1.55 -27.45
C ALA A 388 13.27 0.72 -26.73
N PHE A 389 13.57 0.32 -25.51
CA PHE A 389 12.70 -0.41 -24.60
C PHE A 389 12.71 0.30 -23.27
N TRP A 390 11.56 0.36 -22.60
CA TRP A 390 11.44 0.95 -21.29
C TRP A 390 10.78 -0.01 -20.32
N LEU A 391 10.90 0.31 -19.03
CA LEU A 391 10.23 -0.41 -17.97
C LEU A 391 9.01 0.40 -17.55
N ILE A 392 7.84 -0.22 -17.53
CA ILE A 392 6.61 0.48 -17.17
C ILE A 392 5.69 -0.39 -16.33
N SER A 393 5.07 0.22 -15.32
CA SER A 393 3.95 -0.37 -14.60
C SER A 393 2.81 -0.63 -15.57
N THR A 394 2.28 -1.85 -15.55
CA THR A 394 1.14 -2.24 -16.37
C THR A 394 0.04 -2.82 -15.52
N VAL A 395 -1.19 -2.46 -15.90
CA VAL A 395 -2.44 -2.97 -15.34
C VAL A 395 -3.42 -3.12 -16.49
N ARG A 396 -4.46 -3.95 -16.35
CA ARG A 396 -5.57 -4.00 -17.29
C ARG A 396 -6.86 -3.96 -16.49
N GLN A 397 -7.21 -2.75 -16.06
CA GLN A 397 -8.29 -2.49 -15.10
C GLN A 397 -9.08 -1.25 -15.52
N ALA A 398 -10.39 -1.27 -15.29
CA ALA A 398 -11.25 -0.11 -15.47
C ALA A 398 -10.80 1.07 -14.60
N GLY A 399 -10.60 2.24 -15.23
CA GLY A 399 -10.31 3.48 -14.52
C GLY A 399 -11.59 4.23 -14.09
N ASN A 400 -11.40 5.43 -13.56
CA ASN A 400 -12.45 6.42 -13.35
C ASN A 400 -12.06 7.74 -14.04
N VAL A 401 -13.00 8.48 -14.61
CA VAL A 401 -12.75 9.79 -15.23
C VAL A 401 -13.62 10.88 -14.59
N LEU A 402 -13.00 11.96 -14.10
CA LEU A 402 -13.73 13.08 -13.48
C LEU A 402 -14.01 14.23 -14.44
N ASP A 403 -13.45 14.17 -15.65
CA ASP A 403 -13.61 15.20 -16.67
C ASP A 403 -14.96 15.08 -17.37
N ALA A 404 -15.74 16.17 -17.37
CA ALA A 404 -17.08 16.22 -17.94
C ALA A 404 -17.10 15.97 -19.46
N SER A 405 -15.99 16.18 -20.19
CA SER A 405 -15.94 15.81 -21.61
C SER A 405 -16.08 14.30 -21.84
N TYR A 406 -15.88 13.49 -20.81
CA TYR A 406 -16.03 12.03 -20.83
C TYR A 406 -17.33 11.57 -20.19
N SER A 407 -18.35 12.42 -20.03
CA SER A 407 -19.62 12.05 -19.40
C SER A 407 -20.39 10.93 -20.11
N ALA A 408 -20.05 10.64 -21.38
CA ALA A 408 -20.58 9.53 -22.15
C ALA A 408 -19.88 8.18 -21.86
N SER A 409 -18.78 8.20 -21.10
CA SER A 409 -18.06 6.99 -20.71
C SER A 409 -18.73 6.31 -19.52
N ASP A 410 -18.74 4.98 -19.54
CA ASP A 410 -19.16 4.19 -18.38
C ASP A 410 -18.20 4.26 -17.20
N ARG A 411 -17.07 4.96 -17.34
CA ARG A 411 -16.10 5.25 -16.27
C ARG A 411 -16.33 6.60 -15.58
N TYR A 412 -17.25 7.41 -16.10
CA TYR A 412 -17.64 8.66 -15.47
C TYR A 412 -18.49 8.39 -14.20
N PRO A 413 -18.38 9.21 -13.13
CA PRO A 413 -19.20 9.05 -11.94
C PRO A 413 -20.70 8.92 -12.25
N ASP A 414 -21.40 8.16 -11.42
CA ASP A 414 -22.87 8.07 -11.51
C ASP A 414 -23.54 9.40 -11.14
N LYS A 415 -24.89 9.41 -11.13
CA LYS A 415 -25.67 10.63 -10.86
C LYS A 415 -25.47 11.14 -9.42
N GLU A 416 -25.07 10.25 -8.53
CA GLU A 416 -24.76 10.49 -7.13
C GLU A 416 -23.30 10.96 -6.94
N GLY A 417 -22.51 11.02 -8.02
CA GLY A 417 -21.11 11.40 -8.00
C GLY A 417 -20.17 10.30 -7.49
N LYS A 418 -20.65 9.06 -7.37
CA LYS A 418 -19.86 7.92 -6.92
C LYS A 418 -19.05 7.36 -8.09
N ARG A 419 -17.79 7.03 -7.79
CA ARG A 419 -16.88 6.33 -8.73
C ARG A 419 -17.42 4.94 -9.02
N ARG A 420 -17.42 4.55 -10.30
CA ARG A 420 -17.96 3.26 -10.75
C ARG A 420 -16.96 2.12 -10.62
N SER A 421 -15.68 2.41 -10.84
CA SER A 421 -14.61 1.39 -10.75
C SER A 421 -13.99 1.42 -9.37
N THR A 422 -13.99 0.28 -8.68
CA THR A 422 -13.23 0.08 -7.44
C THR A 422 -11.79 -0.29 -7.79
N ILE A 423 -10.85 0.41 -7.15
CA ILE A 423 -9.41 0.20 -7.35
C ILE A 423 -8.85 -0.24 -5.99
N GLY A 424 -8.20 -1.40 -5.95
CA GLY A 424 -7.56 -1.92 -4.76
C GLY A 424 -6.37 -1.07 -4.33
N LEU A 425 -5.95 -1.20 -3.07
CA LEU A 425 -4.77 -0.49 -2.56
C LEU A 425 -3.50 -1.13 -3.12
N LYS A 426 -2.91 -0.46 -4.11
CA LYS A 426 -1.63 -0.81 -4.72
C LYS A 426 -0.60 0.29 -4.45
N LEU A 427 0.65 -0.11 -4.22
CA LEU A 427 1.77 0.82 -4.08
C LEU A 427 2.76 0.64 -5.22
N LEU A 428 3.38 1.75 -5.63
CA LEU A 428 4.52 1.79 -6.55
C LEU A 428 5.65 2.63 -5.93
N SER A 429 6.87 2.50 -6.43
CA SER A 429 7.99 3.36 -6.05
C SER A 429 8.32 4.33 -7.18
N TYR A 430 8.29 5.63 -6.87
CA TYR A 430 8.69 6.67 -7.80
C TYR A 430 10.21 6.85 -7.81
N ARG A 431 10.84 6.42 -8.90
CA ARG A 431 12.30 6.47 -9.08
C ARG A 431 12.78 7.83 -9.63
N GLY A 432 11.88 8.74 -9.95
CA GLY A 432 12.23 10.03 -10.58
C GLY A 432 12.42 9.88 -12.09
N MET A 433 13.13 10.84 -12.69
CA MET A 433 13.54 10.74 -14.09
C MET A 433 14.64 9.68 -14.24
N THR A 434 14.37 8.64 -15.02
CA THR A 434 15.31 7.57 -15.37
C THR A 434 15.44 7.49 -16.90
N THR A 435 16.15 6.48 -17.39
CA THR A 435 16.41 6.30 -18.82
C THR A 435 15.84 5.00 -19.37
N ASP A 436 15.38 5.04 -20.62
CA ASP A 436 15.07 3.86 -21.41
C ASP A 436 16.36 3.18 -21.91
N SER A 437 16.24 2.06 -22.62
CA SER A 437 17.38 1.29 -23.12
C SER A 437 18.30 2.06 -24.09
N LYS A 438 17.85 3.21 -24.62
CA LYS A 438 18.62 4.12 -25.49
C LYS A 438 18.92 5.48 -24.85
N ASN A 439 18.86 5.59 -23.52
CA ASN A 439 19.14 6.81 -22.76
C ASN A 439 18.12 7.94 -22.90
N ASN A 440 16.90 7.70 -23.42
CA ASN A 440 15.87 8.73 -23.40
C ASN A 440 15.27 8.83 -22.00
N ALA A 441 15.16 10.06 -21.47
CA ALA A 441 14.67 10.28 -20.12
C ALA A 441 13.14 10.14 -20.02
N TYR A 442 12.67 9.46 -18.98
CA TYR A 442 11.25 9.37 -18.63
C TYR A 442 11.05 9.21 -17.11
N PRO A 443 9.93 9.70 -16.56
CA PRO A 443 9.60 9.48 -15.15
C PRO A 443 9.20 8.03 -14.94
N LEU A 444 9.81 7.36 -13.96
CA LEU A 444 9.57 5.94 -13.70
C LEU A 444 8.86 5.75 -12.36
N GLY A 445 7.65 5.20 -12.40
CA GLY A 445 7.02 4.53 -11.28
C GLY A 445 7.05 3.02 -11.50
N THR A 446 7.62 2.28 -10.55
CA THR A 446 7.85 0.85 -10.70
C THR A 446 7.74 0.15 -9.35
N PRO A 447 7.26 -1.09 -9.31
CA PRO A 447 7.38 -1.92 -8.12
C PRO A 447 8.74 -2.61 -7.99
N ASP A 448 9.60 -2.49 -8.99
CA ASP A 448 10.94 -3.07 -8.98
C ASP A 448 11.99 -2.01 -8.58
N ILE A 449 13.25 -2.42 -8.54
CA ILE A 449 14.41 -1.58 -8.27
C ILE A 449 15.16 -1.20 -9.55
N ARG A 450 14.70 -1.62 -10.74
CA ARG A 450 15.43 -1.41 -12.01
C ARG A 450 14.81 -0.33 -12.89
N ASN A 451 15.59 0.17 -13.85
CA ASN A 451 15.14 1.08 -14.91
C ASN A 451 15.05 0.39 -16.29
N GLY A 452 14.80 1.16 -17.36
CA GLY A 452 14.72 0.63 -18.73
C GLY A 452 16.04 0.09 -19.30
N GLN A 453 17.16 0.34 -18.64
CA GLN A 453 18.47 -0.24 -18.97
C GLN A 453 18.79 -1.49 -18.13
N GLN A 454 17.82 -1.98 -17.34
CA GLN A 454 18.00 -3.07 -16.37
C GLN A 454 19.02 -2.73 -15.26
N GLN A 455 19.34 -1.44 -15.06
CA GLN A 455 20.23 -0.99 -13.98
C GLN A 455 19.45 -0.82 -12.68
N VAL A 456 20.06 -1.20 -11.56
CA VAL A 456 19.50 -1.02 -10.22
C VAL A 456 19.52 0.47 -9.84
N VAL A 457 18.34 1.05 -9.66
CA VAL A 457 18.06 2.45 -9.27
C VAL A 457 17.32 2.56 -7.93
N GLY A 458 17.16 1.45 -7.20
CA GLY A 458 16.50 1.37 -5.91
C GLY A 458 17.09 0.28 -5.03
N GLN A 459 16.70 0.25 -3.75
CA GLN A 459 17.20 -0.73 -2.77
C GLN A 459 16.14 -1.76 -2.34
N GLU A 460 14.86 -1.40 -2.46
CA GLU A 460 13.73 -2.23 -2.04
C GLU A 460 12.71 -2.35 -3.19
N SER A 461 12.34 -3.59 -3.52
CA SER A 461 11.22 -3.87 -4.42
C SER A 461 9.94 -4.01 -3.61
N LEU A 462 8.83 -3.72 -4.27
CA LEU A 462 7.48 -3.85 -3.74
C LEU A 462 6.85 -5.20 -4.04
N GLY A 463 7.53 -6.12 -4.71
CA GLY A 463 7.10 -7.53 -4.73
C GLY A 463 7.23 -8.16 -3.35
N LEU A 464 6.41 -9.16 -3.05
CA LEU A 464 6.59 -9.94 -1.82
C LEU A 464 7.89 -10.76 -1.88
N SER A 465 8.12 -11.42 -3.02
CA SER A 465 9.25 -12.31 -3.27
C SER A 465 10.56 -11.58 -3.62
N GLY A 466 11.63 -12.35 -3.75
CA GLY A 466 12.92 -11.85 -4.21
C GLY A 466 13.81 -11.33 -3.07
N GLN A 467 15.09 -11.16 -3.39
CA GLN A 467 16.10 -10.68 -2.43
C GLN A 467 15.80 -9.27 -1.93
N ASN A 468 15.24 -8.44 -2.80
CA ASN A 468 14.91 -7.05 -2.48
C ASN A 468 13.42 -6.84 -2.13
N GLY A 469 12.62 -7.90 -2.13
CA GLY A 469 11.20 -7.83 -1.83
C GLY A 469 10.87 -7.60 -0.37
N ALA A 470 9.60 -7.30 -0.13
CA ALA A 470 9.05 -6.98 1.17
C ALA A 470 9.25 -8.13 2.19
N TRP A 471 9.26 -9.39 1.73
CA TRP A 471 9.51 -10.53 2.61
C TRP A 471 10.87 -10.44 3.28
N GLN A 472 11.95 -10.33 2.50
CA GLN A 472 13.31 -10.31 3.05
C GLN A 472 13.62 -8.99 3.77
N LYS A 473 13.11 -7.86 3.27
CA LYS A 473 13.44 -6.53 3.81
C LYS A 473 12.67 -6.21 5.09
N ALA A 474 11.43 -6.66 5.22
CA ALA A 474 10.55 -6.25 6.32
C ALA A 474 9.84 -7.40 7.05
N LEU A 475 9.23 -8.34 6.31
CA LEU A 475 8.19 -9.22 6.89
C LEU A 475 8.72 -10.52 7.49
N ARG A 476 9.81 -11.08 6.98
CA ARG A 476 10.35 -12.37 7.42
C ARG A 476 10.66 -12.38 8.92
N ASP A 477 11.40 -11.38 9.39
CA ASP A 477 11.78 -11.28 10.81
C ASP A 477 10.56 -11.02 11.70
N TYR A 478 9.58 -10.27 11.18
CA TYR A 478 8.32 -9.98 11.87
C TYR A 478 7.45 -11.23 12.05
N TYR A 479 7.23 -12.02 10.99
CA TYR A 479 6.44 -13.26 11.10
C TYR A 479 7.21 -14.38 11.81
N TYR A 480 8.55 -14.40 11.73
CA TYR A 480 9.37 -15.28 12.55
C TYR A 480 9.17 -14.99 14.04
N PHE A 481 9.22 -13.71 14.40
CA PHE A 481 8.93 -13.25 15.74
C PHE A 481 7.53 -13.67 16.19
N ARG A 482 6.50 -13.42 15.39
CA ARG A 482 5.11 -13.80 15.73
C ARG A 482 4.92 -15.30 15.91
N ASP A 483 5.67 -16.12 15.18
CA ASP A 483 5.58 -17.57 15.29
C ASP A 483 6.30 -18.10 16.56
N GLN A 484 7.46 -17.53 16.87
CA GLN A 484 8.38 -18.07 17.87
C GLN A 484 8.36 -17.36 19.22
N THR A 485 7.69 -16.20 19.34
CA THR A 485 7.67 -15.44 20.57
C THR A 485 6.91 -16.16 21.69
N LEU A 486 7.41 -16.00 22.92
CA LEU A 486 6.79 -16.45 24.16
C LEU A 486 6.21 -15.24 24.90
N PRO A 487 4.91 -15.26 25.23
CA PRO A 487 4.33 -14.24 26.09
C PRO A 487 4.81 -14.43 27.52
N ILE A 488 5.22 -13.34 28.16
CA ILE A 488 5.68 -13.29 29.55
C ILE A 488 4.83 -12.25 30.28
N VAL A 489 4.45 -12.57 31.51
CA VAL A 489 3.78 -11.65 32.42
C VAL A 489 4.70 -11.40 33.61
N GLN A 490 5.05 -10.15 33.85
CA GLN A 490 5.86 -9.71 34.97
C GLN A 490 5.14 -8.59 35.72
N ASN A 491 5.05 -8.74 37.05
CA ASN A 491 4.56 -7.65 37.90
C ASN A 491 5.71 -6.69 38.21
N LEU A 492 5.41 -5.39 38.16
CA LEU A 492 6.34 -4.30 38.40
C LEU A 492 5.76 -3.31 39.42
N LEU A 493 6.64 -2.58 40.11
CA LEU A 493 6.33 -1.39 40.87
C LEU A 493 6.99 -0.18 40.23
N LEU A 494 6.28 0.47 39.31
CA LEU A 494 6.84 1.60 38.55
C LEU A 494 6.50 2.94 39.21
N PRO A 495 7.47 3.87 39.33
CA PRO A 495 7.17 5.27 39.58
C PRO A 495 6.25 5.82 38.48
N VAL A 496 5.25 6.62 38.85
CA VAL A 496 4.30 7.21 37.90
C VAL A 496 5.00 7.94 36.75
N GLY A 497 6.09 8.65 37.02
CA GLY A 497 6.85 9.36 35.99
C GLY A 497 7.45 8.42 34.94
N VAL A 498 7.98 7.27 35.37
CA VAL A 498 8.54 6.24 34.47
C VAL A 498 7.42 5.61 33.66
N LEU A 499 6.31 5.21 34.30
CA LEU A 499 5.14 4.64 33.62
C LEU A 499 4.56 5.61 32.58
N ALA A 500 4.45 6.90 32.91
CA ALA A 500 3.93 7.92 32.00
C ALA A 500 4.84 8.13 30.78
N GLN A 501 6.16 7.95 30.93
CA GLN A 501 7.12 8.19 29.86
C GLN A 501 7.50 6.93 29.08
N LEU A 502 7.05 5.74 29.51
CA LEU A 502 7.43 4.46 28.91
C LEU A 502 6.92 4.36 27.46
N PRO A 503 7.79 4.37 26.46
CA PRO A 503 7.39 4.22 25.07
C PRO A 503 7.07 2.75 24.79
N LEU A 504 5.81 2.47 24.45
CA LEU A 504 5.35 1.10 24.18
C LEU A 504 6.00 0.48 22.94
N TYR A 505 6.55 1.31 22.05
CA TYR A 505 7.23 0.90 20.82
C TYR A 505 8.69 0.48 21.02
N ARG A 506 9.26 0.61 22.22
CA ARG A 506 10.65 0.22 22.49
C ARG A 506 10.74 -1.10 23.22
N SER A 507 11.87 -1.76 23.01
CA SER A 507 12.29 -2.94 23.77
C SER A 507 12.53 -2.58 25.24
N VAL A 508 12.15 -3.48 26.14
CA VAL A 508 12.43 -3.40 27.59
C VAL A 508 13.31 -4.56 28.01
N SER A 509 14.19 -4.35 28.98
CA SER A 509 14.99 -5.40 29.58
C SER A 509 14.42 -5.84 30.91
N LEU A 510 14.44 -7.15 31.15
CA LEU A 510 14.07 -7.76 32.42
C LEU A 510 15.11 -8.82 32.79
N THR A 511 15.30 -9.03 34.09
CA THR A 511 16.10 -10.13 34.65
C THR A 511 15.13 -11.13 35.27
N LEU A 512 15.02 -12.31 34.68
CA LEU A 512 14.17 -13.39 35.19
C LEU A 512 14.98 -14.31 36.13
N ASP A 513 14.50 -15.52 36.42
CA ASP A 513 15.13 -16.43 37.39
C ASP A 513 16.55 -16.90 37.02
N ASP A 514 16.93 -16.79 35.74
CA ASP A 514 18.27 -17.14 35.26
C ASP A 514 19.31 -16.06 35.54
N PHE A 515 18.89 -14.92 36.10
CA PHE A 515 19.72 -13.73 36.34
C PHE A 515 20.35 -13.15 35.06
N ILE A 516 19.83 -13.51 33.88
CA ILE A 516 20.30 -12.98 32.61
C ILE A 516 19.39 -11.84 32.19
N LEU A 517 19.98 -10.67 31.95
CA LEU A 517 19.27 -9.54 31.38
C LEU A 517 18.90 -9.85 29.93
N ARG A 518 17.60 -9.88 29.63
CA ARG A 518 17.08 -10.15 28.28
C ARG A 518 16.14 -9.06 27.82
N SER A 519 16.09 -8.82 26.51
CA SER A 519 15.21 -7.85 25.87
C SER A 519 13.86 -8.47 25.45
N TYR A 520 12.80 -7.71 25.65
CA TYR A 520 11.42 -8.06 25.35
C TYR A 520 10.70 -6.90 24.65
N LEU A 521 9.67 -7.20 23.86
CA LEU A 521 8.76 -6.19 23.34
C LEU A 521 7.52 -6.10 24.22
N ILE A 522 7.09 -4.88 24.53
CA ILE A 522 5.86 -4.67 25.31
C ILE A 522 4.66 -5.08 24.43
N LYS A 523 3.83 -6.01 24.91
CA LYS A 523 2.51 -6.33 24.33
C LYS A 523 1.43 -5.48 24.98
N GLN A 524 1.46 -5.41 26.30
CA GLN A 524 0.41 -4.78 27.07
C GLN A 524 0.89 -4.36 28.45
N ILE A 525 0.37 -3.24 28.93
CA ILE A 525 0.60 -2.73 30.29
C ILE A 525 -0.76 -2.51 30.93
N ARG A 526 -0.97 -3.13 32.10
CA ARG A 526 -2.09 -2.82 32.98
C ARG A 526 -1.55 -2.19 34.25
N ALA A 527 -1.91 -0.94 34.51
CA ALA A 527 -1.46 -0.21 35.68
C ALA A 527 -2.62 0.04 36.63
N GLU A 528 -2.45 -0.35 37.89
CA GLU A 528 -3.31 0.05 38.99
C GLU A 528 -2.83 1.38 39.58
N MET A 529 -3.72 2.04 40.31
CA MET A 529 -3.40 3.33 40.92
C MET A 529 -2.20 3.23 41.88
N PRO A 530 -1.33 4.25 41.89
CA PRO A 530 -0.26 4.29 42.86
C PRO A 530 -0.80 4.53 44.27
N GLY A 531 -0.27 3.77 45.23
CA GLY A 531 -0.48 4.02 46.65
C GLY A 531 0.18 5.31 47.12
N LEU A 532 0.21 5.55 48.44
CA LEU A 532 0.88 6.70 49.04
C LEU A 532 2.38 6.78 48.71
N SER A 533 3.01 5.66 48.36
CA SER A 533 4.42 5.56 47.94
C SER A 533 4.72 6.16 46.58
N GLY A 534 3.71 6.48 45.76
CA GLY A 534 3.92 6.95 44.38
C GLY A 534 4.34 5.87 43.39
N LEU A 535 4.34 4.60 43.80
CA LEU A 535 4.59 3.45 42.94
C LEU A 535 3.27 2.83 42.49
N ALA A 536 3.10 2.71 41.18
CA ALA A 536 1.97 2.02 40.55
C ALA A 536 2.27 0.52 40.46
N LYS A 537 1.29 -0.32 40.82
CA LYS A 537 1.36 -1.75 40.53
C LYS A 537 1.08 -1.95 39.05
N VAL A 538 2.02 -2.53 38.35
CA VAL A 538 1.94 -2.69 36.91
C VAL A 538 2.08 -4.16 36.57
N ARG A 539 1.10 -4.69 35.84
CA ARG A 539 1.21 -5.99 35.17
C ARG A 539 1.67 -5.73 33.74
N LEU A 540 2.94 -6.05 33.48
CA LEU A 540 3.54 -5.98 32.16
C LEU A 540 3.34 -7.34 31.47
N GLU A 541 2.69 -7.34 30.31
CA GLU A 541 2.73 -8.46 29.37
C GLU A 541 3.71 -8.11 28.25
N ALA A 542 4.74 -8.93 28.09
CA ALA A 542 5.82 -8.74 27.14
C ALA A 542 6.02 -9.97 26.27
N LEU A 543 6.75 -9.80 25.17
CA LEU A 543 6.99 -10.80 24.15
C LEU A 543 8.48 -11.04 24.04
N SER A 544 8.91 -12.30 24.18
CA SER A 544 10.32 -12.65 24.03
C SER A 544 10.77 -12.42 22.59
N LEU A 545 11.97 -11.88 22.42
CA LEU A 545 12.66 -11.88 21.13
C LEU A 545 13.26 -13.28 20.91
N PRO A 546 12.82 -14.04 19.88
CA PRO A 546 13.38 -15.36 19.63
C PRO A 546 14.86 -15.26 19.21
N PRO A 547 15.67 -16.28 19.50
CA PRO A 547 17.02 -16.35 18.97
C PRO A 547 16.98 -16.40 17.44
N GLY A 548 18.00 -15.84 16.79
CA GLY A 548 18.10 -15.89 15.33
C GLY A 548 17.18 -14.91 14.61
N LEU A 549 16.74 -13.81 15.22
CA LEU A 549 16.12 -12.69 14.48
C LEU A 549 17.04 -12.14 13.38
N ASP A 550 18.36 -12.31 13.53
CA ASP A 550 19.34 -12.20 12.45
C ASP A 550 19.35 -13.50 11.62
N LEU A 551 18.18 -13.94 11.14
CA LEU A 551 18.15 -15.07 10.21
C LEU A 551 19.06 -14.70 9.05
N SER A 552 20.02 -15.58 8.71
CA SER A 552 20.95 -15.29 7.63
C SER A 552 20.17 -14.84 6.41
N ALA A 553 20.64 -13.74 5.80
CA ALA A 553 20.16 -13.35 4.48
C ALA A 553 20.23 -14.62 3.62
N GLY A 554 19.13 -14.96 2.95
CA GLY A 554 19.12 -16.12 2.06
C GLY A 554 20.32 -16.03 1.12
N VAL A 555 20.88 -17.19 0.73
CA VAL A 555 22.02 -17.20 -0.19
C VAL A 555 21.65 -16.35 -1.41
N GLU A 556 22.42 -15.28 -1.62
CA GLU A 556 22.17 -14.37 -2.73
C GLU A 556 22.30 -15.15 -4.03
N THR A 557 21.17 -15.34 -4.70
CA THR A 557 21.17 -15.96 -6.02
C THR A 557 21.58 -14.88 -7.01
N PRO A 558 22.68 -15.06 -7.76
CA PRO A 558 23.12 -14.04 -8.69
C PRO A 558 22.05 -13.79 -9.75
N LEU A 559 21.84 -12.51 -10.10
CA LEU A 559 20.95 -12.16 -11.21
C LEU A 559 21.48 -12.76 -12.51
N VAL A 560 20.58 -13.42 -13.25
CA VAL A 560 20.87 -13.94 -14.59
C VAL A 560 20.26 -13.03 -15.65
N TRP A 561 20.67 -13.19 -16.90
CA TRP A 561 20.06 -12.53 -18.05
C TRP A 561 19.24 -13.54 -18.85
N LEU A 562 17.95 -13.27 -19.01
CA LEU A 562 17.06 -14.12 -19.80
C LEU A 562 16.81 -13.54 -21.18
N GLU A 563 16.80 -14.43 -22.17
CA GLU A 563 16.39 -14.17 -23.54
C GLU A 563 15.20 -15.08 -23.86
N LEU A 564 14.11 -14.50 -24.37
CA LEU A 564 12.97 -15.25 -24.88
C LEU A 564 13.06 -15.33 -26.40
N ILE A 565 13.10 -16.54 -26.92
CA ILE A 565 13.11 -16.82 -28.34
C ILE A 565 11.76 -17.41 -28.72
N GLN A 566 11.07 -16.70 -29.61
CA GLN A 566 9.84 -17.16 -30.24
C GLN A 566 10.20 -17.70 -31.64
N ALA A 567 10.07 -19.00 -31.85
CA ALA A 567 10.46 -19.66 -33.11
C ALA A 567 9.33 -20.54 -33.65
N GLN A 568 9.09 -20.50 -34.97
CA GLN A 568 8.14 -21.41 -35.62
C GLN A 568 8.63 -22.85 -35.43
N SER A 569 7.81 -23.68 -34.80
CA SER A 569 8.10 -25.09 -34.52
C SER A 569 7.42 -26.04 -35.50
N GLY A 570 6.37 -25.58 -36.20
CA GLY A 570 5.63 -26.39 -37.15
C GLY A 570 4.58 -25.59 -37.91
N GLU A 571 4.07 -26.21 -38.97
CA GLU A 571 2.94 -25.73 -39.76
C GLU A 571 2.03 -26.92 -40.05
N GLY A 572 0.73 -26.73 -39.94
CA GLY A 572 -0.26 -27.75 -40.28
C GLY A 572 -1.50 -27.12 -40.88
N SER A 573 -2.29 -27.93 -41.59
CA SER A 573 -3.59 -27.54 -42.12
C SER A 573 -4.70 -28.10 -41.25
N TYR A 574 -5.77 -27.36 -41.05
CA TYR A 574 -7.02 -27.85 -40.47
C TYR A 574 -8.19 -27.53 -41.40
N LYS A 575 -9.25 -28.33 -41.34
CA LYS A 575 -10.51 -28.02 -42.01
C LYS A 575 -11.45 -27.38 -41.00
N ASP A 576 -11.87 -26.15 -41.27
CA ASP A 576 -12.98 -25.56 -40.53
C ASP A 576 -14.28 -26.15 -41.09
N GLU A 577 -14.86 -27.12 -40.39
CA GLU A 577 -16.09 -27.78 -40.82
C GLU A 577 -17.27 -26.81 -40.90
N ALA A 578 -17.28 -25.74 -40.09
CA ALA A 578 -18.35 -24.75 -40.08
C ALA A 578 -18.26 -23.79 -41.27
N ALA A 579 -17.05 -23.36 -41.63
CA ALA A 579 -16.82 -22.45 -42.74
C ALA A 579 -16.59 -23.16 -44.11
N GLN A 580 -16.39 -24.47 -44.11
CA GLN A 580 -15.95 -25.26 -45.28
C GLN A 580 -14.67 -24.72 -45.94
N THR A 581 -13.79 -24.12 -45.16
CA THR A 581 -12.51 -23.56 -45.61
C THR A 581 -11.33 -24.34 -45.03
N ASP A 582 -10.27 -24.48 -45.82
CA ASP A 582 -8.99 -24.98 -45.33
C ASP A 582 -8.27 -23.83 -44.59
N GLY A 583 -7.93 -24.04 -43.33
CA GLY A 583 -7.11 -23.15 -42.53
C GLY A 583 -5.69 -23.68 -42.39
N LEU A 584 -4.73 -22.78 -42.18
CA LEU A 584 -3.37 -23.12 -41.77
C LEU A 584 -3.19 -22.69 -40.33
N TYR A 585 -2.53 -23.52 -39.52
CA TYR A 585 -2.05 -23.14 -38.21
C TYR A 585 -0.54 -23.22 -38.19
N VAL A 586 0.08 -22.20 -37.61
CA VAL A 586 1.52 -22.16 -37.33
C VAL A 586 1.68 -22.39 -35.84
N THR A 587 2.40 -23.45 -35.47
CA THR A 587 2.80 -23.66 -34.08
C THR A 587 4.10 -22.93 -33.83
N THR A 588 4.15 -22.20 -32.72
CA THR A 588 5.35 -21.49 -32.29
C THR A 588 5.80 -22.07 -30.95
N SER A 589 7.11 -22.36 -30.84
CA SER A 589 7.74 -22.70 -29.56
C SER A 589 8.32 -21.46 -28.91
N LEU A 590 8.19 -21.39 -27.59
CA LEU A 590 8.87 -20.40 -26.77
C LEU A 590 10.05 -21.07 -26.06
N THR A 591 11.24 -20.49 -26.19
CA THR A 591 12.45 -20.97 -25.52
C THR A 591 13.03 -19.86 -24.67
N ILE A 592 13.26 -20.13 -23.39
CA ILE A 592 14.01 -19.26 -22.50
C ILE A 592 15.48 -19.72 -22.49
N LYS A 593 16.41 -18.79 -22.68
CA LYS A 593 17.84 -19.02 -22.47
C LYS A 593 18.35 -18.14 -21.33
N ALA A 594 19.19 -18.71 -20.47
CA ALA A 594 19.78 -18.02 -19.34
C ALA A 594 21.29 -17.79 -19.54
N TRP A 595 21.72 -16.56 -19.30
CA TRP A 595 23.07 -16.06 -19.55
C TRP A 595 23.65 -15.37 -18.31
N THR A 596 24.98 -15.37 -18.18
CA THR A 596 25.67 -14.62 -17.11
C THR A 596 25.71 -13.11 -17.38
N THR A 597 25.62 -12.69 -18.64
CA THR A 597 25.71 -11.29 -19.05
C THR A 597 24.74 -10.97 -20.18
N ALA A 598 24.40 -9.68 -20.35
CA ALA A 598 23.56 -9.18 -21.44
C ALA A 598 24.14 -9.50 -22.84
N THR A 599 25.47 -9.62 -22.95
CA THR A 599 26.20 -9.94 -24.18
C THR A 599 26.19 -11.44 -24.54
N ARG A 600 25.45 -12.27 -23.80
CA ARG A 600 25.31 -13.72 -24.06
C ARG A 600 26.65 -14.48 -24.05
N THR A 601 27.57 -14.07 -23.17
CA THR A 601 28.95 -14.61 -23.16
C THR A 601 29.03 -16.06 -22.70
N GLN A 602 28.27 -16.42 -21.66
CA GLN A 602 28.27 -17.76 -21.08
C GLN A 602 26.85 -18.12 -20.63
N ALA A 603 26.36 -19.27 -21.09
CA ALA A 603 25.09 -19.82 -20.63
C ALA A 603 25.23 -20.30 -19.17
N ILE A 604 24.23 -20.03 -18.33
CA ILE A 604 24.21 -20.41 -16.91
C ILE A 604 22.98 -21.25 -16.62
N PRO A 605 23.11 -22.41 -15.95
CA PRO A 605 21.94 -23.17 -15.54
C PRO A 605 21.20 -22.45 -14.40
N VAL A 606 19.88 -22.34 -14.51
CA VAL A 606 18.99 -21.89 -13.43
C VAL A 606 18.18 -23.07 -12.89
N THR A 607 17.71 -22.99 -11.65
CA THR A 607 16.89 -24.03 -11.03
C THR A 607 15.64 -23.40 -10.43
N ASN A 608 14.47 -23.82 -10.90
CA ASN A 608 13.16 -23.31 -10.48
C ASN A 608 13.07 -21.78 -10.45
N LEU A 609 13.66 -21.10 -11.43
CA LEU A 609 13.58 -19.65 -11.53
C LEU A 609 12.17 -19.27 -12.02
N PRO A 610 11.32 -18.60 -11.23
CA PRO A 610 10.02 -18.13 -11.68
C PRO A 610 10.21 -17.06 -12.75
N VAL A 611 9.56 -17.25 -13.89
CA VAL A 611 9.58 -16.37 -15.05
C VAL A 611 8.14 -16.05 -15.44
N THR A 612 7.88 -14.75 -15.63
CA THR A 612 6.58 -14.25 -16.07
C THR A 612 6.65 -13.95 -17.56
N ILE A 613 5.74 -14.54 -18.34
CA ILE A 613 5.66 -14.36 -19.79
C ILE A 613 4.30 -13.77 -20.12
N ARG A 614 4.31 -12.63 -20.78
CA ARG A 614 3.08 -12.02 -21.27
C ARG A 614 2.80 -12.48 -22.69
N LEU A 615 1.57 -12.93 -22.89
CA LEU A 615 1.05 -13.29 -24.20
C LEU A 615 0.01 -12.27 -24.65
N LYS A 616 0.22 -11.70 -25.83
CA LYS A 616 -0.73 -10.80 -26.48
C LYS A 616 -1.25 -11.47 -27.74
N LYS A 617 -2.56 -11.67 -27.82
CA LYS A 617 -3.28 -12.24 -28.96
C LYS A 617 -4.08 -11.14 -29.63
N THR A 618 -3.69 -10.78 -30.84
CA THR A 618 -4.33 -9.75 -31.66
C THR A 618 -5.08 -10.43 -32.80
N TYR A 619 -6.35 -10.08 -33.00
CA TYR A 619 -7.10 -10.52 -34.17
C TYR A 619 -6.96 -9.48 -35.26
N ASN A 620 -6.53 -9.92 -36.43
CA ASN A 620 -6.45 -9.10 -37.62
C ASN A 620 -7.47 -9.63 -38.61
N SER A 621 -8.34 -8.75 -39.07
CA SER A 621 -9.25 -9.03 -40.17
C SER A 621 -8.90 -8.13 -41.36
N THR A 622 -8.97 -8.70 -42.55
CA THR A 622 -8.87 -7.97 -43.82
C THR A 622 -10.23 -7.47 -44.30
N THR A 623 -11.32 -7.89 -43.66
CA THR A 623 -12.66 -7.35 -43.92
C THR A 623 -12.81 -5.99 -43.24
N ASN A 624 -13.84 -5.22 -43.59
CA ASN A 624 -14.18 -3.97 -42.91
C ASN A 624 -14.76 -4.19 -41.49
N ASP A 625 -14.58 -5.37 -40.91
CA ASP A 625 -15.02 -5.63 -39.55
C ASP A 625 -14.23 -4.76 -38.57
N PRO A 626 -14.89 -4.23 -37.52
CA PRO A 626 -14.20 -3.46 -36.51
C PRO A 626 -13.09 -4.32 -35.88
N PRO A 627 -11.89 -3.75 -35.67
CA PRO A 627 -10.79 -4.49 -35.07
C PRO A 627 -11.23 -5.06 -33.71
N GLN A 628 -11.17 -6.37 -33.58
CA GLN A 628 -11.51 -7.03 -32.32
C GLN A 628 -10.47 -6.67 -31.25
N PRO A 629 -10.89 -6.55 -29.98
CA PRO A 629 -9.97 -6.26 -28.91
C PRO A 629 -8.93 -7.38 -28.77
N TYR A 630 -7.68 -6.98 -28.56
CA TYR A 630 -6.64 -7.94 -28.27
C TYR A 630 -6.82 -8.49 -26.85
N LYS A 631 -6.52 -9.78 -26.69
CA LYS A 631 -6.46 -10.42 -25.37
C LYS A 631 -5.02 -10.45 -24.91
N GLU A 632 -4.82 -10.17 -23.64
CA GLU A 632 -3.51 -10.18 -23.00
C GLU A 632 -3.65 -10.91 -21.68
N TYR A 633 -2.78 -11.88 -21.46
CA TYR A 633 -2.76 -12.69 -20.25
C TYR A 633 -1.32 -13.10 -19.95
N VAL A 634 -1.12 -13.60 -18.73
CA VAL A 634 0.20 -13.90 -18.21
C VAL A 634 0.35 -15.39 -17.95
N LEU A 635 1.51 -15.93 -18.29
CA LEU A 635 1.93 -17.28 -17.95
C LEU A 635 3.07 -17.22 -16.93
N GLN A 636 2.92 -17.98 -15.85
CA GLN A 636 3.99 -18.22 -14.89
C GLN A 636 4.68 -19.54 -15.24
N TYR A 637 6.01 -19.52 -15.36
CA TYR A 637 6.82 -20.66 -15.75
C TYR A 637 8.04 -20.81 -14.83
N LEU A 638 8.43 -22.03 -14.48
CA LEU A 638 9.64 -22.31 -13.70
C LEU A 638 10.76 -22.74 -14.64
N ALA A 639 11.69 -21.83 -14.93
CA ALA A 639 12.84 -22.10 -15.78
C ALA A 639 13.87 -23.01 -15.07
N ASN A 640 14.36 -24.01 -15.80
CA ASN A 640 15.29 -25.03 -15.33
C ASN A 640 16.34 -25.33 -16.41
N GLY A 641 17.61 -25.41 -16.02
CA GLY A 641 18.74 -25.54 -16.94
C GLY A 641 19.17 -24.21 -17.56
N SER A 642 20.06 -24.25 -18.56
CA SER A 642 20.50 -23.05 -19.30
C SER A 642 19.62 -22.72 -20.50
N VAL A 643 18.80 -23.68 -20.94
CA VAL A 643 17.79 -23.57 -21.98
C VAL A 643 16.55 -24.31 -21.50
N SER A 644 15.41 -23.63 -21.46
CA SER A 644 14.13 -24.23 -21.12
C SER A 644 13.15 -24.00 -22.27
N VAL A 645 12.62 -25.08 -22.84
CA VAL A 645 11.54 -25.01 -23.82
C VAL A 645 10.21 -24.99 -23.06
N ILE A 646 9.40 -23.97 -23.33
CA ILE A 646 8.08 -23.84 -22.75
C ILE A 646 7.10 -24.50 -23.71
N GLU A 647 6.57 -25.65 -23.33
CA GLU A 647 5.61 -26.39 -24.14
C GLU A 647 4.17 -26.01 -23.74
N PRO A 648 3.66 -24.91 -24.32
CA PRO A 648 2.38 -24.98 -24.99
C PRO A 648 2.56 -24.53 -26.44
N ALA A 649 2.07 -25.32 -27.40
CA ALA A 649 2.05 -24.91 -28.80
C ALA A 649 1.24 -23.60 -28.92
N LEU A 650 1.92 -22.46 -29.05
CA LEU A 650 1.26 -21.21 -29.36
C LEU A 650 0.71 -21.36 -30.79
N LEU A 651 -0.59 -21.54 -30.89
CA LEU A 651 -1.29 -21.74 -32.16
C LEU A 651 -1.61 -20.37 -32.76
N THR A 652 -0.87 -20.00 -33.78
CA THR A 652 -1.23 -18.90 -34.67
C THR A 652 -2.15 -19.48 -35.75
N PHE A 653 -3.43 -19.14 -35.72
CA PHE A 653 -4.38 -19.57 -36.76
C PHE A 653 -4.41 -18.54 -37.90
N ARG A 654 -4.34 -19.03 -39.13
CA ARG A 654 -4.55 -18.25 -40.36
C ARG A 654 -5.63 -18.93 -41.20
N LEU A 655 -6.78 -18.28 -41.35
CA LEU A 655 -7.82 -18.75 -42.27
C LEU A 655 -7.49 -18.26 -43.68
N PHE A 656 -7.40 -19.16 -44.65
CA PHE A 656 -7.15 -18.81 -46.05
C PHE A 656 -8.42 -19.04 -46.89
N GLN A 657 -8.79 -18.08 -47.73
CA GLN A 657 -9.74 -18.35 -48.82
C GLN A 657 -9.06 -19.11 -49.97
N LYS A 658 -9.87 -19.71 -50.85
CA LYS A 658 -9.42 -20.33 -52.13
C LYS A 658 -8.53 -19.42 -52.99
N THR A 659 -8.54 -18.11 -52.76
CA THR A 659 -7.75 -17.09 -53.44
C THR A 659 -6.34 -16.86 -52.85
N GLY A 660 -5.99 -17.52 -51.75
CA GLY A 660 -4.63 -17.53 -51.17
C GLY A 660 -4.27 -16.33 -50.26
N GLN A 661 -5.20 -15.40 -50.03
CA GLN A 661 -5.04 -14.32 -49.04
C GLN A 661 -5.72 -14.74 -47.72
N PRO A 662 -5.08 -14.53 -46.55
CA PRO A 662 -5.72 -14.80 -45.27
C PRO A 662 -6.78 -13.73 -44.99
N GLU A 663 -8.03 -14.14 -44.77
CA GLU A 663 -9.10 -13.19 -44.46
C GLU A 663 -9.01 -12.71 -43.00
N ASP A 664 -8.81 -13.67 -42.10
CA ASP A 664 -8.75 -13.48 -40.66
C ASP A 664 -7.60 -14.30 -40.07
N TYR A 665 -6.81 -13.68 -39.20
CA TYR A 665 -5.78 -14.39 -38.46
C TYR A 665 -5.58 -13.83 -37.06
N TYR A 666 -5.20 -14.72 -36.15
CA TYR A 666 -4.74 -14.32 -34.82
C TYR A 666 -3.22 -14.27 -34.84
N ASP A 667 -2.66 -13.09 -34.58
CA ASP A 667 -1.25 -12.93 -34.28
C ASP A 667 -1.03 -13.05 -32.77
N GLN A 668 -0.03 -13.81 -32.37
CA GLN A 668 0.31 -14.00 -30.97
C GLN A 668 1.77 -13.68 -30.72
N THR A 669 2.01 -12.65 -29.91
CA THR A 669 3.35 -12.23 -29.51
C THR A 669 3.59 -12.57 -28.05
N ALA A 670 4.79 -13.04 -27.73
CA ALA A 670 5.23 -13.28 -26.37
C ALA A 670 6.31 -12.28 -25.95
N ALA A 671 6.27 -11.81 -24.70
CA ALA A 671 7.30 -10.98 -24.11
C ALA A 671 7.64 -11.48 -22.69
N LEU A 672 8.89 -11.31 -22.28
CA LEU A 672 9.26 -11.50 -20.88
C LEU A 672 8.86 -10.27 -20.07
N ASP A 673 8.24 -10.52 -18.93
CA ASP A 673 8.04 -9.50 -17.92
C ASP A 673 9.21 -9.52 -16.93
N PRO A 674 9.63 -8.36 -16.40
CA PRO A 674 10.67 -8.27 -15.39
C PRO A 674 10.32 -9.06 -14.12
N GLY A 675 11.30 -9.77 -13.55
CA GLY A 675 11.13 -10.54 -12.31
C GLY A 675 12.33 -10.46 -11.38
N ASP A 676 12.15 -10.84 -10.11
CA ASP A 676 13.11 -10.61 -9.02
C ASP A 676 14.50 -11.26 -9.22
N GLY A 677 14.58 -12.32 -10.03
CA GLY A 677 15.79 -13.14 -10.20
C GLY A 677 16.53 -12.96 -11.53
N TYR A 678 16.03 -12.13 -12.44
CA TYR A 678 16.62 -12.01 -13.77
C TYR A 678 16.41 -10.67 -14.46
N ASN A 679 17.39 -10.26 -15.24
CA ASN A 679 17.29 -9.18 -16.23
C ASN A 679 16.84 -9.71 -17.58
N ILE A 680 16.33 -8.83 -18.44
CA ILE A 680 15.84 -9.20 -19.77
C ILE A 680 16.80 -8.72 -20.86
N ILE A 681 17.08 -9.60 -21.81
CA ILE A 681 17.68 -9.27 -23.10
C ILE A 681 16.53 -9.03 -24.08
N ALA A 682 16.45 -7.80 -24.61
CA ALA A 682 15.44 -7.39 -25.59
C ALA A 682 15.59 -8.10 -26.94
#